data_AF-A0A1V4TDB7-F1
#
_entry.id   AF-A0A1V4TDB7-F1
#
_cell.length_a   1.000
_cell.length_b   1.000
_cell.length_c   1.000
_cell.angle_alpha   90.00
_cell.angle_beta   90.00
_cell.angle_gamma   90.00
#
_symmetry.space_group_name_H-M   'P 1'
#
loop_
_entity.id
_entity.type
_entity.pdbx_description
1 polymer ?
#
loop_
_entity_poly.entity_id
_entity_poly.type
_entity_poly.pdbx_seq_one_letter_code
_entity_poly.pdbx_strand_id
1 'polypeptide(L)'
;MRKHVILLAVAFLVTVTIMGSASATDTTSDSYLSGQEVTESAMVDSNLDLDQSDSNLVITTAGSATLNGESTEDGAQAVVDTTSSLASDQAITHGSGNLLSINDPNGDLTFTFVSLATNGALRAKTYTVTGTGSSYTISNGDSVYIGSDMTQEQWNYALSQLGANAYNIIGIANLWANGAPADLMAETFTTEGINSGTIANYAMTRSFALTYPNGSNYVITTAGGSDDDALMYGTFGFNEILFSTSSGTPGETAFINYNTANGNRYGVLALMMVNDLTSQFEAATGTSVVAGTLSEIQYNLYILNLLQTNPAALFTVETLKTVNEADIAYLWYDDTLGYGHGIDHDYIAGLSDASITWNTDVIPVTDYAGMFALGQQAFNSAYTSGLFTADDLAAGNVAVVLAPYYVNLLNTYSLVGFIDGIVSAGQEALIAAGITNAVGFTIDNILQIRNPWTWSSNIVALFVKVDSASRATYAQTRDIDSLIINGVRTNTAYNASTNDYSLTTSAIRDISPSQIATGGFLGGSFVIPAVAGIQYAWAANAPYSYIRTIGRVGCICSTKEYDLSSYLQEQYPLGANERYILLALTGATETNRQISGRTAGWGVSPSQGTYYAMQSSDSTYPIILIIWNDVTNTGKAMLIQYDDTAINAAMKAEGYTSDTSNKYAQEAGLFWHLDQVWNNGPDAGLLASAITVAKTTNIDQAFLNDLTAAGGDPIQKMLTHVDPVTPVTPGTTTQGTTTQGTVGTGFAAISSALGNAWNGLTTAVGTVSTSTATNEIAPGLPLEQGSSASTGTSSNSGLPIGAILGVIFLIIAAILVYLGRNTIVATLKGYGRPGK
;
A
#
# COMPACT_ATOMS: atom_id res chain seq x y z
N MET A 1 56.44 -28.66 -24.55
CA MET A 1 55.13 -29.37 -24.43
C MET A 1 54.45 -29.19 -23.08
N ARG A 2 55.09 -29.44 -21.93
CA ARG A 2 54.44 -29.30 -20.59
C ARG A 2 53.82 -27.92 -20.27
N LYS A 3 54.39 -26.81 -20.76
CA LYS A 3 53.85 -25.46 -20.47
C LYS A 3 52.65 -25.05 -21.35
N HIS A 4 52.44 -25.69 -22.50
CA HIS A 4 51.28 -25.40 -23.38
C HIS A 4 50.06 -26.26 -22.99
N VAL A 5 50.29 -27.45 -22.42
CA VAL A 5 49.22 -28.31 -21.88
C VAL A 5 48.61 -27.72 -20.60
N ILE A 6 49.41 -27.03 -19.77
CA ILE A 6 48.91 -26.37 -18.55
C ILE A 6 48.07 -25.12 -18.89
N LEU A 7 48.44 -24.35 -19.92
CA LEU A 7 47.65 -23.19 -20.35
C LEU A 7 46.31 -23.60 -20.97
N LEU A 8 46.28 -24.70 -21.72
CA LEU A 8 45.03 -25.25 -22.28
C LEU A 8 44.15 -25.86 -21.18
N ALA A 9 44.72 -26.48 -20.15
CA ALA A 9 43.98 -27.02 -19.01
C ALA A 9 43.42 -25.92 -18.09
N VAL A 10 44.15 -24.80 -17.91
CA VAL A 10 43.66 -23.63 -17.18
C VAL A 10 42.62 -22.85 -17.98
N ALA A 11 42.77 -22.75 -19.31
CA ALA A 11 41.71 -22.20 -20.16
C ALA A 11 40.46 -23.09 -20.15
N PHE A 12 40.59 -24.43 -20.17
CA PHE A 12 39.43 -25.33 -20.08
C PHE A 12 38.79 -25.32 -18.68
N LEU A 13 39.56 -25.16 -17.60
CA LEU A 13 38.99 -24.97 -16.25
C LEU A 13 38.28 -23.62 -16.10
N VAL A 14 38.80 -22.54 -16.70
CA VAL A 14 38.19 -21.20 -16.68
C VAL A 14 36.98 -21.10 -17.63
N THR A 15 36.93 -21.89 -18.71
CA THR A 15 35.76 -21.93 -19.61
C THR A 15 34.65 -22.84 -19.04
N VAL A 16 34.98 -23.82 -18.20
CA VAL A 16 34.00 -24.67 -17.48
C VAL A 16 33.50 -24.03 -16.17
N THR A 17 34.13 -22.95 -15.69
CA THR A 17 33.57 -22.10 -14.61
C THR A 17 32.76 -20.90 -15.12
N ILE A 18 32.65 -20.73 -16.44
CA ILE A 18 31.78 -19.71 -17.09
C ILE A 18 30.70 -20.35 -17.98
N MET A 19 30.70 -21.68 -18.11
CA MET A 19 29.49 -22.41 -18.47
C MET A 19 28.80 -22.77 -17.16
N GLY A 20 27.75 -22.02 -16.83
CA GLY A 20 26.89 -22.31 -15.69
C GLY A 20 26.51 -23.78 -15.72
N SER A 21 27.14 -24.56 -14.85
CA SER A 21 26.57 -25.80 -14.40
C SER A 21 25.22 -25.42 -13.81
N ALA A 22 24.15 -25.78 -14.52
CA ALA A 22 22.87 -26.07 -13.90
C ALA A 22 23.08 -27.27 -12.96
N SER A 23 23.82 -27.05 -11.88
CA SER A 23 23.63 -27.79 -10.65
C SER A 23 22.36 -27.23 -10.06
N ALA A 24 21.41 -28.11 -9.75
CA ALA A 24 20.39 -27.82 -8.76
C ALA A 24 21.08 -27.41 -7.46
N THR A 25 21.36 -26.12 -7.31
CA THR A 25 21.64 -25.49 -6.04
C THR A 25 20.28 -25.10 -5.47
N ASP A 26 19.90 -25.80 -4.41
CA ASP A 26 18.96 -25.35 -3.38
C ASP A 26 19.24 -23.87 -3.08
N THR A 27 18.51 -22.96 -3.73
CA THR A 27 18.68 -21.50 -3.58
C THR A 27 17.30 -20.86 -3.47
N THR A 28 16.53 -21.33 -2.51
CA THR A 28 15.37 -20.59 -2.00
C THR A 28 15.84 -19.21 -1.53
N SER A 29 15.12 -18.16 -1.92
CA SER A 29 15.44 -16.77 -1.58
C SER A 29 15.44 -16.54 -0.06
N ASP A 30 16.17 -15.52 0.40
CA ASP A 30 16.16 -15.12 1.83
C ASP A 30 14.73 -14.80 2.30
N SER A 31 13.89 -14.24 1.41
CA SER A 31 12.49 -13.96 1.69
C SER A 31 11.65 -15.23 1.83
N TYR A 32 11.83 -16.25 0.96
CA TYR A 32 11.18 -17.54 1.13
C TYR A 32 11.59 -18.21 2.45
N LEU A 33 12.89 -18.31 2.72
CA LEU A 33 13.44 -18.99 3.89
C LEU A 33 12.95 -18.33 5.19
N SER A 34 13.02 -17.00 5.27
CA SER A 34 12.51 -16.26 6.42
C SER A 34 11.00 -16.39 6.58
N GLY A 35 10.23 -16.33 5.48
CA GLY A 35 8.78 -16.56 5.47
C GLY A 35 8.39 -17.95 5.98
N GLN A 36 9.13 -18.98 5.59
CA GLN A 36 8.97 -20.34 6.08
C GLN A 36 9.25 -20.42 7.59
N GLU A 37 10.40 -19.90 8.04
CA GLU A 37 10.82 -19.95 9.44
C GLU A 37 9.83 -19.27 10.39
N VAL A 38 9.32 -18.07 10.02
CA VAL A 38 8.32 -17.37 10.85
C VAL A 38 6.99 -18.12 10.87
N THR A 39 6.59 -18.73 9.75
CA THR A 39 5.33 -19.49 9.66
C THR A 39 5.40 -20.77 10.48
N GLU A 40 6.48 -21.52 10.36
CA GLU A 40 6.73 -22.71 11.20
C GLU A 40 6.75 -22.34 12.69
N SER A 41 7.40 -21.22 13.04
CA SER A 41 7.38 -20.69 14.42
C SER A 41 5.97 -20.34 14.89
N ALA A 42 5.12 -19.78 14.03
CA ALA A 42 3.75 -19.41 14.38
C ALA A 42 2.85 -20.64 14.54
N MET A 43 3.02 -21.66 13.68
CA MET A 43 2.26 -22.92 13.75
C MET A 43 2.52 -23.73 15.02
N VAL A 44 3.74 -23.67 15.58
CA VAL A 44 4.07 -24.36 16.84
C VAL A 44 3.79 -23.53 18.09
N ASP A 45 3.36 -22.28 17.94
CA ASP A 45 3.05 -21.40 19.06
C ASP A 45 1.70 -21.79 19.66
N SER A 46 1.73 -22.47 20.81
CA SER A 46 0.53 -22.95 21.51
C SER A 46 -0.40 -21.83 22.01
N ASN A 47 0.02 -20.57 21.95
CA ASN A 47 -0.87 -19.45 22.22
C ASN A 47 -1.58 -18.97 20.97
N LEU A 48 -0.97 -19.04 19.78
CA LEU A 48 -1.69 -18.76 18.52
C LEU A 48 -2.62 -19.93 18.16
N ASP A 49 -2.11 -21.16 18.26
CA ASP A 49 -2.89 -22.38 18.05
C ASP A 49 -3.55 -22.41 16.65
N LEU A 50 -2.76 -22.09 15.61
CA LEU A 50 -3.26 -21.91 14.24
C LEU A 50 -4.01 -23.15 13.71
N ASP A 51 -3.61 -24.34 14.14
CA ASP A 51 -4.20 -25.63 13.76
C ASP A 51 -5.46 -26.01 14.57
N GLN A 52 -5.78 -25.27 15.64
CA GLN A 52 -7.00 -25.43 16.43
C GLN A 52 -7.97 -24.25 16.28
N SER A 53 -7.60 -23.23 15.50
CA SER A 53 -8.43 -22.07 15.20
C SER A 53 -9.62 -22.43 14.28
N ASP A 54 -10.65 -21.59 14.29
CA ASP A 54 -11.72 -21.66 13.28
C ASP A 54 -11.25 -21.09 11.94
N SER A 55 -10.39 -20.06 12.00
CA SER A 55 -9.76 -19.44 10.83
C SER A 55 -8.52 -18.65 11.23
N ASN A 56 -7.64 -18.43 10.26
CA ASN A 56 -6.43 -17.64 10.41
C ASN A 56 -6.34 -16.52 9.39
N LEU A 57 -5.59 -15.48 9.74
CA LEU A 57 -5.25 -14.32 8.91
C LEU A 57 -3.75 -14.05 9.01
N VAL A 58 -3.15 -13.64 7.89
CA VAL A 58 -1.81 -13.05 7.87
C VAL A 58 -1.87 -11.64 7.31
N ILE A 59 -1.29 -10.69 8.05
CA ILE A 59 -1.06 -9.31 7.61
C ILE A 59 0.44 -9.17 7.36
N THR A 60 0.86 -8.73 6.18
CA THR A 60 2.29 -8.74 5.81
C THR A 60 2.67 -7.62 4.86
N THR A 61 3.92 -7.17 4.94
CA THR A 61 4.54 -6.28 3.94
C THR A 61 5.25 -7.07 2.82
N ALA A 62 5.22 -8.41 2.85
CA ALA A 62 5.80 -9.28 1.82
C ALA A 62 5.25 -8.95 0.42
N GLY A 63 6.15 -8.89 -0.57
CA GLY A 63 5.88 -8.43 -1.92
C GLY A 63 5.90 -6.91 -2.07
N SER A 64 6.00 -6.15 -0.98
CA SER A 64 6.23 -4.70 -1.01
C SER A 64 7.56 -4.28 -0.45
N ALA A 65 7.92 -4.79 0.73
CA ALA A 65 9.21 -4.56 1.35
C ALA A 65 10.33 -5.20 0.53
N THR A 66 11.56 -4.78 0.78
CA THR A 66 12.75 -5.44 0.26
C THR A 66 13.53 -6.10 1.39
N LEU A 67 14.20 -7.20 1.08
CA LEU A 67 15.10 -7.88 2.00
C LEU A 67 16.45 -8.03 1.30
N ASN A 68 17.50 -7.43 1.88
CA ASN A 68 18.84 -7.42 1.29
C ASN A 68 18.89 -6.84 -0.15
N GLY A 69 17.99 -5.91 -0.47
CA GLY A 69 17.88 -5.30 -1.80
C GLY A 69 17.06 -6.11 -2.81
N GLU A 70 16.53 -7.27 -2.42
CA GLU A 70 15.69 -8.14 -3.26
C GLU A 70 14.22 -8.05 -2.84
N SER A 71 13.32 -8.45 -3.73
CA SER A 71 11.88 -8.46 -3.49
C SER A 71 11.46 -9.62 -2.56
N THR A 72 10.29 -9.48 -1.93
CA THR A 72 9.88 -10.31 -0.77
C THR A 72 8.60 -11.13 -0.98
N GLU A 73 8.08 -11.19 -2.20
CA GLU A 73 6.88 -11.95 -2.60
C GLU A 73 6.97 -13.43 -2.24
N ASP A 74 8.17 -14.01 -2.37
CA ASP A 74 8.46 -15.38 -1.99
C ASP A 74 8.19 -15.66 -0.51
N GLY A 75 8.31 -14.64 0.35
CA GLY A 75 7.95 -14.76 1.76
C GLY A 75 6.44 -14.95 1.96
N ALA A 76 5.61 -14.31 1.13
CA ALA A 76 4.17 -14.55 1.12
C ALA A 76 3.83 -15.94 0.56
N GLN A 77 4.57 -16.40 -0.46
CA GLN A 77 4.42 -17.76 -0.98
C GLN A 77 4.78 -18.81 0.09
N ALA A 78 5.85 -18.61 0.84
CA ALA A 78 6.26 -19.51 1.91
C ALA A 78 5.19 -19.66 3.01
N VAL A 79 4.45 -18.59 3.33
CA VAL A 79 3.29 -18.64 4.24
C VAL A 79 2.22 -19.57 3.70
N VAL A 80 1.84 -19.42 2.42
CA VAL A 80 0.83 -20.27 1.77
C VAL A 80 1.27 -21.73 1.75
N ASP A 81 2.51 -21.99 1.34
CA ASP A 81 3.05 -23.35 1.23
C ASP A 81 3.13 -24.04 2.59
N THR A 82 3.59 -23.34 3.63
CA THR A 82 3.76 -23.92 4.97
C THR A 82 2.40 -24.17 5.65
N THR A 83 1.44 -23.25 5.50
CA THR A 83 0.09 -23.39 6.08
C THR A 83 -0.82 -24.35 5.31
N SER A 84 -0.43 -24.80 4.11
CA SER A 84 -1.19 -25.77 3.30
C SER A 84 -1.46 -27.12 4.00
N SER A 85 -0.71 -27.41 5.07
CA SER A 85 -0.89 -28.59 5.90
C SER A 85 -2.05 -28.47 6.92
N LEU A 86 -2.57 -27.26 7.13
CA LEU A 86 -3.72 -26.99 7.99
C LEU A 86 -5.04 -27.40 7.32
N ALA A 87 -6.14 -27.38 8.07
CA ALA A 87 -7.47 -27.55 7.48
C ALA A 87 -7.78 -26.43 6.47
N SER A 88 -8.69 -26.68 5.53
CA SER A 88 -9.02 -25.71 4.47
C SER A 88 -9.41 -24.34 5.00
N ASP A 89 -10.15 -24.29 6.11
CA ASP A 89 -10.68 -23.05 6.69
C ASP A 89 -9.61 -22.32 7.54
N GLN A 90 -8.48 -22.99 7.80
CA GLN A 90 -7.35 -22.50 8.59
C GLN A 90 -6.16 -22.10 7.71
N ALA A 91 -6.02 -22.68 6.52
CA ALA A 91 -4.90 -22.43 5.62
C ALA A 91 -4.93 -20.99 5.08
N ILE A 92 -3.76 -20.38 4.91
CA ILE A 92 -3.62 -19.06 4.29
C ILE A 92 -3.50 -19.26 2.77
N THR A 93 -4.28 -18.53 1.98
CA THR A 93 -4.30 -18.70 0.52
C THR A 93 -4.25 -17.36 -0.22
N HIS A 94 -3.99 -17.43 -1.53
CA HIS A 94 -3.97 -16.25 -2.41
C HIS A 94 -5.36 -15.68 -2.71
N GLY A 95 -6.43 -16.46 -2.54
CA GLY A 95 -7.78 -16.15 -2.99
C GLY A 95 -8.87 -16.07 -1.91
N SER A 96 -8.56 -16.45 -0.67
CA SER A 96 -9.54 -16.49 0.44
C SER A 96 -9.69 -15.15 1.16
N GLY A 97 -8.83 -14.16 0.84
CA GLY A 97 -8.83 -12.86 1.53
C GLY A 97 -8.23 -12.90 2.94
N ASN A 98 -7.50 -13.96 3.28
CA ASN A 98 -6.81 -14.13 4.56
C ASN A 98 -5.28 -13.96 4.47
N LEU A 99 -4.78 -13.55 3.31
CA LEU A 99 -3.44 -13.01 3.11
C LEU A 99 -3.57 -11.53 2.71
N LEU A 100 -3.38 -10.64 3.69
CA LEU A 100 -3.50 -9.20 3.50
C LEU A 100 -2.12 -8.57 3.36
N SER A 101 -1.88 -7.96 2.20
CA SER A 101 -0.66 -7.22 1.93
C SER A 101 -0.81 -5.76 2.36
N ILE A 102 0.19 -5.20 3.01
CA ILE A 102 0.36 -3.77 3.27
C ILE A 102 1.41 -3.24 2.29
N ASN A 103 1.18 -2.09 1.65
CA ASN A 103 2.16 -1.48 0.76
C ASN A 103 3.14 -0.60 1.53
N ASP A 104 4.22 -1.20 1.99
CA ASP A 104 5.30 -0.49 2.65
C ASP A 104 6.65 -0.81 1.97
N PRO A 105 6.92 -0.21 0.79
CA PRO A 105 8.18 -0.44 0.08
C PRO A 105 9.40 0.16 0.78
N ASN A 106 9.20 1.01 1.80
CA ASN A 106 10.27 1.70 2.50
C ASN A 106 10.54 1.15 3.91
N GLY A 107 9.65 0.28 4.42
CA GLY A 107 9.76 -0.34 5.73
C GLY A 107 10.29 -1.76 5.72
N ASP A 108 10.25 -2.38 6.90
CA ASP A 108 10.74 -3.74 7.11
C ASP A 108 9.80 -4.80 6.55
N LEU A 109 10.35 -5.98 6.25
CA LEU A 109 9.56 -7.18 5.99
C LEU A 109 8.91 -7.65 7.31
N THR A 110 7.59 -7.69 7.35
CA THR A 110 6.83 -8.08 8.55
C THR A 110 5.76 -9.13 8.24
N PHE A 111 5.49 -9.98 9.23
CA PHE A 111 4.41 -10.96 9.20
C PHE A 111 3.67 -10.95 10.54
N THR A 112 2.38 -10.65 10.52
CA THR A 112 1.52 -10.80 11.70
C THR A 112 0.54 -11.93 11.47
N PHE A 113 0.72 -13.02 12.23
CA PHE A 113 -0.21 -14.14 12.26
C PHE A 113 -1.31 -13.84 13.26
N VAL A 114 -2.56 -14.07 12.85
CA VAL A 114 -3.76 -13.87 13.63
C VAL A 114 -4.57 -15.15 13.62
N SER A 115 -5.03 -15.59 14.78
CA SER A 115 -5.95 -16.73 14.93
C SER A 115 -7.26 -16.31 15.57
N LEU A 116 -8.36 -16.80 15.01
CA LEU A 116 -9.69 -16.74 15.61
C LEU A 116 -10.03 -18.10 16.20
N ALA A 117 -9.99 -18.22 17.53
CA ALA A 117 -10.36 -19.45 18.21
C ALA A 117 -11.87 -19.68 18.18
N THR A 118 -12.32 -20.94 18.32
CA THR A 118 -13.74 -21.34 18.30
C THR A 118 -14.62 -20.66 19.36
N ASN A 119 -14.01 -20.17 20.44
CA ASN A 119 -14.72 -19.40 21.47
C ASN A 119 -14.80 -17.89 21.16
N GLY A 120 -14.37 -17.46 19.97
CA GLY A 120 -14.30 -16.08 19.53
C GLY A 120 -13.06 -15.32 20.00
N ALA A 121 -12.12 -15.97 20.70
CA ALA A 121 -10.92 -15.29 21.17
C ALA A 121 -9.95 -15.02 20.00
N LEU A 122 -9.55 -13.76 19.84
CA LEU A 122 -8.62 -13.32 18.81
C LEU A 122 -7.21 -13.16 19.38
N ARG A 123 -6.21 -13.77 18.73
CA ARG A 123 -4.81 -13.68 19.15
C ARG A 123 -3.91 -13.35 17.99
N ALA A 124 -2.79 -12.67 18.28
CA ALA A 124 -1.85 -12.26 17.25
C ALA A 124 -0.39 -12.30 17.72
N LYS A 125 0.51 -12.44 16.75
CA LYS A 125 1.96 -12.30 16.93
C LYS A 125 2.59 -11.71 15.69
N THR A 126 3.47 -10.72 15.88
CA THR A 126 4.21 -10.06 14.81
C THR A 126 5.66 -10.51 14.79
N TYR A 127 6.15 -10.77 13.58
CA TYR A 127 7.53 -11.04 13.25
C TYR A 127 8.05 -9.93 12.35
N THR A 128 9.25 -9.44 12.63
CA THR A 128 9.98 -8.49 11.78
C THR A 128 11.28 -9.12 11.33
N VAL A 129 11.49 -9.13 10.01
CA VAL A 129 12.65 -9.70 9.34
C VAL A 129 13.52 -8.55 8.82
N THR A 130 14.75 -8.46 9.31
CA THR A 130 15.69 -7.41 8.94
C THR A 130 16.87 -7.99 8.19
N GLY A 131 17.21 -7.40 7.04
CA GLY A 131 18.36 -7.78 6.23
C GLY A 131 19.70 -7.38 6.88
N THR A 132 20.73 -8.21 6.67
CA THR A 132 22.11 -7.95 7.11
C THR A 132 23.09 -7.77 5.94
N GLY A 133 22.56 -7.74 4.71
CA GLY A 133 23.29 -7.66 3.45
C GLY A 133 23.72 -9.01 2.87
N SER A 134 23.83 -10.06 3.70
CA SER A 134 24.18 -11.42 3.26
C SER A 134 23.38 -12.53 3.94
N SER A 135 22.43 -12.16 4.79
CA SER A 135 21.51 -13.02 5.55
C SER A 135 20.43 -12.14 6.19
N TYR A 136 19.62 -12.68 7.08
CA TYR A 136 18.56 -11.96 7.78
C TYR A 136 18.54 -12.28 9.28
N THR A 137 17.86 -11.45 10.06
CA THR A 137 17.54 -11.70 11.46
C THR A 137 16.04 -11.56 11.68
N ILE A 138 15.47 -12.43 12.50
CA ILE A 138 14.07 -12.40 12.89
C ILE A 138 13.95 -11.89 14.32
N SER A 139 13.07 -10.92 14.53
CA SER A 139 12.63 -10.48 15.85
C SER A 139 11.12 -10.63 15.98
N ASN A 140 10.64 -10.92 17.19
CA ASN A 140 9.21 -11.04 17.50
C ASN A 140 8.95 -10.75 18.98
N GLY A 141 7.71 -10.34 19.27
CA GLY A 141 7.17 -10.29 20.63
C GLY A 141 6.42 -11.57 20.99
N ASP A 142 5.79 -11.57 22.17
CA ASP A 142 4.91 -12.66 22.61
C ASP A 142 3.61 -12.71 21.79
N SER A 143 3.00 -13.89 21.70
CA SER A 143 1.61 -14.05 21.25
C SER A 143 0.65 -13.42 22.25
N VAL A 144 -0.21 -12.51 21.81
CA VAL A 144 -1.09 -11.71 22.68
C VAL A 144 -2.55 -11.83 22.30
N TYR A 145 -3.44 -11.67 23.29
CA TYR A 145 -4.86 -11.49 23.07
C TYR A 145 -5.14 -10.09 22.51
N ILE A 146 -5.99 -10.02 21.47
CA ILE A 146 -6.29 -8.76 20.75
C ILE A 146 -7.78 -8.52 20.53
N GLY A 147 -8.65 -9.15 21.34
CA GLY A 147 -10.09 -8.91 21.25
C GLY A 147 -10.50 -7.49 21.65
N SER A 148 -11.65 -7.03 21.14
CA SER A 148 -12.20 -5.70 21.43
C SER A 148 -12.66 -5.49 22.89
N ASP A 149 -12.62 -6.53 23.72
CA ASP A 149 -12.99 -6.56 25.14
C ASP A 149 -11.77 -6.60 26.09
N MET A 150 -10.57 -6.35 25.57
CA MET A 150 -9.34 -6.24 26.37
C MET A 150 -9.48 -5.28 27.57
N THR A 151 -8.78 -5.59 28.66
CA THR A 151 -8.48 -4.60 29.70
C THR A 151 -7.42 -3.59 29.23
N GLN A 152 -7.30 -2.45 29.90
CA GLN A 152 -6.25 -1.46 29.59
C GLN A 152 -4.83 -2.05 29.71
N GLU A 153 -4.61 -2.96 30.67
CA GLU A 153 -3.32 -3.64 30.84
C GLU A 153 -3.03 -4.58 29.66
N GLN A 154 -4.03 -5.33 29.20
CA GLN A 154 -3.91 -6.17 28.02
C GLN A 154 -3.66 -5.36 26.75
N TRP A 155 -4.37 -4.23 26.59
CA TRP A 155 -4.17 -3.30 25.48
C TRP A 155 -2.72 -2.78 25.44
N ASN A 156 -2.22 -2.24 26.55
CA ASN A 156 -0.85 -1.71 26.61
C ASN A 156 0.19 -2.81 26.37
N TYR A 157 -0.06 -4.02 26.87
CA TYR A 157 0.82 -5.16 26.63
C TYR A 157 0.80 -5.56 25.15
N ALA A 158 -0.37 -5.68 24.53
CA ALA A 158 -0.49 -5.99 23.11
C ALA A 158 0.23 -4.97 22.22
N LEU A 159 0.08 -3.67 22.51
CA LEU A 159 0.83 -2.61 21.81
C LEU A 159 2.35 -2.81 21.89
N SER A 160 2.86 -3.21 23.07
CA SER A 160 4.29 -3.44 23.26
C SER A 160 4.83 -4.68 22.53
N GLN A 161 3.99 -5.69 22.32
CA GLN A 161 4.40 -6.95 21.69
C GLN A 161 4.28 -6.94 20.17
N LEU A 162 3.28 -6.23 19.63
CA LEU A 162 3.00 -6.18 18.20
C LEU A 162 3.77 -5.08 17.45
N GLY A 163 4.40 -4.13 18.16
CA GLY A 163 5.27 -3.12 17.59
C GLY A 163 4.55 -1.83 17.17
N ALA A 164 5.22 -1.01 16.35
CA ALA A 164 4.75 0.34 16.00
C ALA A 164 3.35 0.36 15.34
N ASN A 165 3.03 -0.67 14.55
CA ASN A 165 1.76 -0.79 13.81
C ASN A 165 0.68 -1.56 14.59
N ALA A 166 0.87 -1.82 15.89
CA ALA A 166 -0.01 -2.65 16.70
C ALA A 166 -1.48 -2.21 16.66
N TYR A 167 -1.75 -0.91 16.72
CA TYR A 167 -3.12 -0.37 16.67
C TYR A 167 -3.82 -0.78 15.36
N ASN A 168 -3.17 -0.56 14.21
CA ASN A 168 -3.71 -0.91 12.90
C ASN A 168 -3.91 -2.42 12.77
N ILE A 169 -2.93 -3.21 13.19
CA ILE A 169 -3.00 -4.69 13.21
C ILE A 169 -4.23 -5.16 13.99
N ILE A 170 -4.44 -4.63 15.20
CA ILE A 170 -5.58 -5.01 16.06
C ILE A 170 -6.90 -4.60 15.38
N GLY A 171 -6.98 -3.42 14.77
CA GLY A 171 -8.15 -2.95 14.03
C GLY A 171 -8.50 -3.87 12.86
N ILE A 172 -7.53 -4.15 11.99
CA ILE A 172 -7.69 -5.05 10.83
C ILE A 172 -8.16 -6.43 11.29
N ALA A 173 -7.49 -7.01 12.28
CA ALA A 173 -7.80 -8.35 12.79
C ALA A 173 -9.22 -8.43 13.36
N ASN A 174 -9.67 -7.42 14.13
CA ASN A 174 -11.03 -7.40 14.66
C ASN A 174 -12.08 -7.23 13.56
N LEU A 175 -11.84 -6.40 12.53
CA LEU A 175 -12.76 -6.23 11.41
C LEU A 175 -12.87 -7.51 10.58
N TRP A 176 -11.75 -8.16 10.26
CA TRP A 176 -11.71 -9.46 9.58
C TRP A 176 -12.52 -10.51 10.34
N ALA A 177 -12.26 -10.66 11.65
CA ALA A 177 -12.95 -11.64 12.50
C ALA A 177 -14.46 -11.39 12.61
N ASN A 178 -14.93 -10.15 12.36
CA ASN A 178 -16.34 -9.77 12.37
C ASN A 178 -16.97 -9.71 10.97
N GLY A 179 -16.31 -10.29 9.96
CA GLY A 179 -16.89 -10.46 8.62
C GLY A 179 -16.89 -9.19 7.78
N ALA A 180 -15.87 -8.34 7.91
CA ALA A 180 -15.64 -7.26 6.96
C ALA A 180 -15.48 -7.81 5.52
N PRO A 181 -16.12 -7.18 4.51
CA PRO A 181 -15.99 -7.60 3.12
C PRO A 181 -14.55 -7.61 2.62
N ALA A 182 -14.18 -8.60 1.80
CA ALA A 182 -12.82 -8.76 1.30
C ALA A 182 -12.31 -7.55 0.48
N ASP A 183 -13.22 -6.80 -0.15
CA ASP A 183 -12.90 -5.59 -0.91
C ASP A 183 -12.68 -4.35 -0.05
N LEU A 184 -13.38 -4.25 1.10
CA LEU A 184 -13.02 -3.31 2.16
C LEU A 184 -11.66 -3.69 2.77
N MET A 185 -11.44 -4.98 3.06
CA MET A 185 -10.18 -5.45 3.65
C MET A 185 -8.97 -5.21 2.74
N ALA A 186 -9.16 -5.24 1.42
CA ALA A 186 -8.10 -4.93 0.46
C ALA A 186 -7.59 -3.49 0.54
N GLU A 187 -8.38 -2.54 1.07
CA GLU A 187 -7.98 -1.14 1.25
C GLU A 187 -6.76 -0.98 2.17
N THR A 188 -6.53 -1.96 3.07
CA THR A 188 -5.33 -2.03 3.93
C THR A 188 -4.02 -1.88 3.18
N PHE A 189 -3.97 -2.29 1.91
CA PHE A 189 -2.75 -2.15 1.11
C PHE A 189 -2.27 -0.68 0.98
N THR A 190 -3.11 0.37 0.98
CA THR A 190 -2.63 1.77 0.95
C THR A 190 -2.95 2.57 2.21
N THR A 191 -3.93 2.13 3.00
CA THR A 191 -4.32 2.83 4.23
C THR A 191 -3.49 2.40 5.46
N GLU A 192 -2.79 1.26 5.40
CA GLU A 192 -2.11 0.56 6.52
C GLU A 192 -3.02 0.11 7.67
N GLY A 193 -4.27 0.58 7.73
CA GLY A 193 -5.28 0.25 8.74
C GLY A 193 -6.69 0.53 8.21
N ILE A 194 -7.72 0.07 8.91
CA ILE A 194 -9.11 0.38 8.57
C ILE A 194 -9.78 0.97 9.81
N ASN A 195 -10.27 2.21 9.68
CA ASN A 195 -11.01 2.89 10.74
C ASN A 195 -12.42 3.27 10.28
N SER A 196 -13.18 3.91 11.18
CA SER A 196 -14.56 4.35 10.91
C SER A 196 -14.71 5.21 9.66
N GLY A 197 -13.75 6.09 9.37
CA GLY A 197 -13.72 6.91 8.16
C GLY A 197 -13.61 6.05 6.90
N THR A 198 -12.71 5.06 6.92
CA THR A 198 -12.54 4.10 5.80
C THR A 198 -13.80 3.29 5.55
N ILE A 199 -14.43 2.75 6.62
CA ILE A 199 -15.64 1.92 6.51
C ILE A 199 -16.82 2.75 5.97
N ALA A 200 -16.98 3.98 6.44
CA ALA A 200 -18.05 4.86 5.99
C ALA A 200 -17.82 5.37 4.56
N ASN A 201 -16.58 5.70 4.20
CA ASN A 201 -16.24 6.07 2.82
C ASN A 201 -16.44 4.89 1.85
N TYR A 202 -16.08 3.67 2.24
CA TYR A 202 -16.39 2.47 1.46
C TYR A 202 -17.89 2.41 1.13
N ALA A 203 -18.76 2.62 2.12
CA ALA A 203 -20.21 2.66 1.92
C ALA A 203 -20.61 3.80 0.97
N MET A 204 -20.10 5.01 1.22
CA MET A 204 -20.39 6.22 0.44
C MET A 204 -19.99 6.06 -1.04
N THR A 205 -18.75 5.68 -1.28
CA THR A 205 -18.16 5.52 -2.61
C THR A 205 -18.84 4.39 -3.38
N ARG A 206 -19.06 3.24 -2.75
CA ARG A 206 -19.75 2.12 -3.40
C ARG A 206 -21.19 2.47 -3.74
N SER A 207 -21.87 3.17 -2.84
CA SER A 207 -23.22 3.66 -3.04
C SER A 207 -23.31 4.60 -4.26
N PHE A 208 -22.33 5.50 -4.42
CA PHE A 208 -22.19 6.33 -5.62
C PHE A 208 -21.98 5.48 -6.88
N ALA A 209 -21.03 4.54 -6.86
CA ALA A 209 -20.70 3.68 -7.99
C ALA A 209 -21.89 2.84 -8.49
N LEU A 210 -22.70 2.32 -7.55
CA LEU A 210 -23.91 1.56 -7.87
C LEU A 210 -25.06 2.45 -8.37
N THR A 211 -25.08 3.73 -7.98
CA THR A 211 -26.06 4.71 -8.44
C THR A 211 -25.72 5.22 -9.85
N TYR A 212 -24.43 5.38 -10.15
CA TYR A 212 -23.90 5.84 -11.44
C TYR A 212 -22.97 4.81 -12.10
N PRO A 213 -23.49 3.65 -12.54
CA PRO A 213 -22.67 2.57 -13.12
C PRO A 213 -22.11 2.89 -14.51
N ASN A 214 -22.46 4.03 -15.11
CA ASN A 214 -22.01 4.47 -16.44
C ASN A 214 -21.50 5.91 -16.38
N GLY A 215 -20.62 6.28 -17.32
CA GLY A 215 -20.05 7.63 -17.43
C GLY A 215 -18.63 7.74 -16.88
N SER A 216 -18.03 8.92 -17.03
CA SER A 216 -16.74 9.26 -16.43
C SER A 216 -16.97 10.07 -15.17
N ASN A 217 -16.03 10.01 -14.23
CA ASN A 217 -16.20 10.60 -12.91
C ASN A 217 -15.02 11.50 -12.57
N TYR A 218 -15.28 12.71 -12.11
CA TYR A 218 -14.30 13.48 -11.33
C TYR A 218 -14.63 13.32 -9.86
N VAL A 219 -13.60 13.16 -9.04
CA VAL A 219 -13.77 13.06 -7.59
C VAL A 219 -12.85 14.07 -6.93
N ILE A 220 -13.46 14.97 -6.15
CA ILE A 220 -12.73 15.98 -5.39
C ILE A 220 -12.86 15.61 -3.92
N THR A 221 -11.72 15.49 -3.24
CA THR A 221 -11.68 15.02 -1.85
C THR A 221 -10.57 15.68 -1.04
N THR A 222 -10.55 15.40 0.26
CA THR A 222 -9.63 16.00 1.23
C THR A 222 -8.68 14.96 1.83
N ALA A 223 -7.41 15.02 1.46
CA ALA A 223 -6.39 14.11 1.97
C ALA A 223 -6.23 14.19 3.50
N GLY A 224 -5.93 13.05 4.12
CA GLY A 224 -5.57 12.94 5.54
C GLY A 224 -6.71 12.60 6.50
N GLY A 225 -7.90 12.24 6.00
CA GLY A 225 -9.06 11.86 6.81
C GLY A 225 -9.34 10.35 6.90
N SER A 226 -8.49 9.49 6.34
CA SER A 226 -8.73 8.04 6.20
C SER A 226 -9.97 7.64 5.37
N ASP A 227 -10.43 8.53 4.52
CA ASP A 227 -11.74 8.54 3.88
C ASP A 227 -11.67 8.71 2.36
N ASP A 228 -10.52 8.41 1.75
CA ASP A 228 -10.27 8.69 0.33
C ASP A 228 -9.82 7.48 -0.49
N ASP A 229 -9.32 6.43 0.15
CA ASP A 229 -8.62 5.34 -0.55
C ASP A 229 -9.56 4.34 -1.22
N ALA A 230 -10.82 4.23 -0.78
CA ALA A 230 -11.84 3.42 -1.45
C ALA A 230 -11.96 3.78 -2.95
N LEU A 231 -11.69 5.05 -3.29
CA LEU A 231 -11.64 5.57 -4.65
C LEU A 231 -10.46 5.01 -5.44
N MET A 232 -9.30 4.87 -4.80
CA MET A 232 -8.07 4.41 -5.45
C MET A 232 -8.05 2.90 -5.69
N TYR A 233 -8.88 2.14 -4.97
CA TYR A 233 -8.90 0.70 -5.10
C TYR A 233 -9.65 0.19 -6.32
N GLY A 234 -10.48 1.02 -6.95
CA GLY A 234 -11.23 0.66 -8.15
C GLY A 234 -12.11 -0.59 -7.99
N THR A 235 -12.37 -1.03 -6.76
CA THR A 235 -13.18 -2.20 -6.39
C THR A 235 -14.62 -2.10 -6.88
N PHE A 236 -15.07 -0.89 -7.20
CA PHE A 236 -16.45 -0.58 -7.60
C PHE A 236 -16.62 -0.30 -9.10
N GLY A 237 -15.56 -0.44 -9.89
CA GLY A 237 -15.68 -0.55 -11.34
C GLY A 237 -16.10 0.69 -12.14
N PHE A 238 -15.93 1.90 -11.61
CA PHE A 238 -16.19 3.15 -12.33
C PHE A 238 -14.90 3.90 -12.69
N ASN A 239 -14.95 4.85 -13.65
CA ASN A 239 -13.76 5.51 -14.23
C ASN A 239 -13.61 6.86 -13.57
N GLU A 240 -12.59 7.04 -12.73
CA GLU A 240 -12.41 8.25 -11.95
C GLU A 240 -11.09 8.99 -12.25
N ILE A 241 -11.15 10.30 -12.03
CA ILE A 241 -9.98 11.17 -11.95
C ILE A 241 -10.09 11.88 -10.60
N LEU A 242 -9.06 11.72 -9.77
CA LEU A 242 -9.04 12.20 -8.37
C LEU A 242 -8.29 13.52 -8.26
N PHE A 243 -8.91 14.49 -7.59
CA PHE A 243 -8.31 15.75 -7.16
C PHE A 243 -8.35 15.75 -5.63
N SER A 244 -7.22 15.39 -5.03
CA SER A 244 -7.08 15.20 -3.59
C SER A 244 -6.17 16.30 -3.05
N THR A 245 -6.75 17.15 -2.20
CA THR A 245 -6.13 18.38 -1.71
C THR A 245 -6.19 18.44 -0.18
N SER A 246 -5.51 19.39 0.45
CA SER A 246 -5.67 19.65 1.89
C SER A 246 -6.78 20.66 2.22
N SER A 247 -7.42 21.25 1.19
CA SER A 247 -8.48 22.24 1.36
C SER A 247 -9.85 21.58 1.29
N GLY A 248 -10.46 21.39 2.46
CA GLY A 248 -11.81 20.83 2.56
C GLY A 248 -12.10 20.35 3.97
N THR A 249 -13.28 19.80 4.16
CA THR A 249 -13.68 19.15 5.41
C THR A 249 -13.32 17.67 5.32
N PRO A 250 -12.56 17.08 6.25
CA PRO A 250 -12.39 15.63 6.29
C PRO A 250 -13.73 14.92 6.38
N GLY A 251 -13.92 13.84 5.62
CA GLY A 251 -15.18 13.12 5.44
C GLY A 251 -16.01 13.58 4.25
N GLU A 252 -15.66 14.69 3.62
CA GLU A 252 -16.42 15.32 2.54
C GLU A 252 -15.82 15.00 1.16
N THR A 253 -16.67 14.52 0.25
CA THR A 253 -16.29 14.20 -1.12
C THR A 253 -17.31 14.73 -2.11
N ALA A 254 -16.84 15.44 -3.13
CA ALA A 254 -17.66 15.84 -4.28
C ALA A 254 -17.43 14.88 -5.45
N PHE A 255 -18.45 14.11 -5.80
CA PHE A 255 -18.45 13.24 -6.96
C PHE A 255 -19.13 13.92 -8.13
N ILE A 256 -18.50 13.94 -9.30
CA ILE A 256 -19.09 14.47 -10.53
C ILE A 256 -19.15 13.36 -11.58
N ASN A 257 -20.33 12.76 -11.78
CA ASN A 257 -20.57 11.87 -12.91
C ASN A 257 -20.93 12.69 -14.15
N TYR A 258 -20.21 12.52 -15.25
CA TYR A 258 -20.43 13.28 -16.47
C TYR A 258 -20.43 12.44 -17.74
N ASN A 259 -21.12 12.99 -18.74
CA ASN A 259 -21.10 12.55 -20.13
C ASN A 259 -20.51 13.66 -21.01
N THR A 260 -20.07 13.30 -22.22
CA THR A 260 -19.54 14.26 -23.19
C THR A 260 -20.45 14.31 -24.42
N ALA A 261 -20.85 15.52 -24.82
CA ALA A 261 -21.53 15.76 -26.10
C ALA A 261 -20.96 17.02 -26.77
N ASN A 262 -20.64 16.92 -28.06
CA ASN A 262 -20.05 18.01 -28.85
C ASN A 262 -18.78 18.62 -28.22
N GLY A 263 -17.99 17.81 -27.51
CA GLY A 263 -16.78 18.25 -26.82
C GLY A 263 -16.98 18.89 -25.45
N ASN A 264 -18.23 19.11 -25.02
CA ASN A 264 -18.54 19.67 -23.70
C ASN A 264 -19.02 18.58 -22.74
N ARG A 265 -18.56 18.67 -21.49
CA ARG A 265 -18.98 17.79 -20.40
C ARG A 265 -20.24 18.34 -19.73
N TYR A 266 -21.12 17.43 -19.30
CA TYR A 266 -22.32 17.75 -18.52
C TYR A 266 -22.71 16.55 -17.66
N GLY A 267 -23.31 16.79 -16.51
CA GLY A 267 -23.49 15.71 -15.55
C GLY A 267 -24.19 16.10 -14.25
N VAL A 268 -23.97 15.28 -13.24
CA VAL A 268 -24.45 15.47 -11.87
C VAL A 268 -23.27 15.52 -10.92
N LEU A 269 -23.27 16.53 -10.06
CA LEU A 269 -22.44 16.61 -8.87
C LEU A 269 -23.24 16.12 -7.67
N ALA A 270 -22.67 15.20 -6.90
CA ALA A 270 -23.13 14.77 -5.58
C ALA A 270 -22.08 15.19 -4.55
N LEU A 271 -22.44 16.12 -3.67
CA LEU A 271 -21.65 16.42 -2.48
C LEU A 271 -22.10 15.48 -1.38
N MET A 272 -21.17 14.67 -0.88
CA MET A 272 -21.44 13.64 0.10
C MET A 272 -20.53 13.80 1.30
N MET A 273 -21.03 13.45 2.47
CA MET A 273 -20.33 13.60 3.75
C MET A 273 -20.47 12.31 4.56
N VAL A 274 -19.37 11.82 5.11
CA VAL A 274 -19.36 10.75 6.12
C VAL A 274 -20.00 11.27 7.42
N ASN A 275 -20.90 10.47 7.99
CA ASN A 275 -21.59 10.84 9.23
C ASN A 275 -20.71 10.56 10.46
N ASP A 276 -20.54 11.57 11.32
CA ASP A 276 -19.99 11.35 12.67
C ASP A 276 -21.06 10.69 13.57
N LEU A 277 -20.80 9.45 13.96
CA LEU A 277 -21.68 8.63 14.78
C LEU A 277 -21.14 8.39 16.20
N THR A 278 -20.08 9.11 16.61
CA THR A 278 -19.44 8.96 17.93
C THR A 278 -20.42 9.20 19.08
N SER A 279 -21.28 10.22 18.97
CA SER A 279 -22.31 10.52 19.98
C SER A 279 -23.40 9.44 20.05
N GLN A 280 -23.75 8.82 18.92
CA GLN A 280 -24.72 7.72 18.89
C GLN A 280 -24.12 6.45 19.53
N PHE A 281 -22.85 6.18 19.24
CA PHE A 281 -22.09 5.11 19.88
C PHE A 281 -22.02 5.30 21.40
N GLU A 282 -21.62 6.49 21.88
CA GLU A 282 -21.55 6.77 23.32
C GLU A 282 -22.90 6.62 24.00
N ALA A 283 -23.99 7.06 23.36
CA ALA A 283 -25.34 6.86 23.89
C ALA A 283 -25.75 5.38 23.94
N ALA A 284 -25.30 4.56 22.98
CA ALA A 284 -25.64 3.14 22.90
C ALA A 284 -24.79 2.25 23.83
N THR A 285 -23.52 2.60 24.05
CA THR A 285 -22.54 1.76 24.75
C THR A 285 -22.10 2.33 26.10
N GLY A 286 -22.30 3.63 26.33
CA GLY A 286 -21.75 4.35 27.48
C GLY A 286 -20.24 4.60 27.40
N THR A 287 -19.62 4.42 26.23
CA THR A 287 -18.17 4.58 26.02
C THR A 287 -17.89 5.73 25.05
N SER A 288 -17.05 6.68 25.46
CA SER A 288 -16.59 7.77 24.59
C SER A 288 -15.45 7.28 23.68
N VAL A 289 -15.48 7.69 22.41
CA VAL A 289 -14.46 7.32 21.43
C VAL A 289 -13.20 8.15 21.66
N VAL A 290 -12.04 7.49 21.71
CA VAL A 290 -10.73 8.12 21.83
C VAL A 290 -9.80 7.54 20.77
N ALA A 291 -9.28 8.40 19.89
CA ALA A 291 -8.41 8.00 18.79
C ALA A 291 -7.15 7.26 19.28
N GLY A 292 -6.73 6.23 18.55
CA GLY A 292 -5.57 5.39 18.84
C GLY A 292 -5.78 4.44 20.03
N THR A 293 -7.01 4.21 20.48
CA THR A 293 -7.29 3.38 21.68
C THR A 293 -8.30 2.26 21.41
N LEU A 294 -8.48 1.39 22.41
CA LEU A 294 -9.45 0.32 22.37
C LEU A 294 -10.89 0.80 22.12
N SER A 295 -11.28 1.99 22.62
CA SER A 295 -12.64 2.50 22.39
C SER A 295 -12.89 2.86 20.92
N GLU A 296 -11.84 3.22 20.18
CA GLU A 296 -11.93 3.40 18.73
C GLU A 296 -12.07 2.06 18.00
N ILE A 297 -11.38 0.99 18.43
CA ILE A 297 -11.59 -0.35 17.88
C ILE A 297 -13.05 -0.80 18.06
N GLN A 298 -13.62 -0.57 19.25
CA GLN A 298 -15.03 -0.84 19.54
C GLN A 298 -15.97 0.00 18.68
N TYR A 299 -15.63 1.27 18.43
CA TYR A 299 -16.38 2.14 17.53
C TYR A 299 -16.30 1.64 16.07
N ASN A 300 -15.12 1.25 15.59
CA ASN A 300 -14.96 0.70 14.24
C ASN A 300 -15.82 -0.56 14.03
N LEU A 301 -15.92 -1.44 15.03
CA LEU A 301 -16.83 -2.59 15.01
C LEU A 301 -18.31 -2.19 15.00
N TYR A 302 -18.68 -1.14 15.74
CA TYR A 302 -20.03 -0.58 15.68
C TYR A 302 -20.37 -0.05 14.28
N ILE A 303 -19.41 0.62 13.62
CA ILE A 303 -19.56 1.12 12.25
C ILE A 303 -19.62 -0.03 11.24
N LEU A 304 -18.81 -1.08 11.39
CA LEU A 304 -18.92 -2.30 10.56
C LEU A 304 -20.30 -2.95 10.69
N ASN A 305 -20.84 -3.06 11.91
CA ASN A 305 -22.18 -3.58 12.10
C ASN A 305 -23.24 -2.70 11.41
N LEU A 306 -23.09 -1.37 11.42
CA LEU A 306 -23.96 -0.48 10.64
C LEU A 306 -23.77 -0.66 9.13
N LEU A 307 -22.55 -0.86 8.63
CA LEU A 307 -22.31 -1.18 7.22
C LEU A 307 -23.11 -2.43 6.80
N GLN A 308 -23.12 -3.47 7.64
CA GLN A 308 -23.80 -4.73 7.37
C GLN A 308 -25.33 -4.66 7.53
N THR A 309 -25.86 -3.74 8.35
CA THR A 309 -27.29 -3.71 8.73
C THR A 309 -28.07 -2.49 8.22
N ASN A 310 -27.40 -1.35 8.08
CA ASN A 310 -27.97 -0.07 7.62
C ASN A 310 -26.87 0.85 7.04
N PRO A 311 -26.28 0.50 5.89
CA PRO A 311 -25.15 1.25 5.30
C PRO A 311 -25.49 2.72 4.99
N ALA A 312 -26.76 3.02 4.72
CA ALA A 312 -27.24 4.38 4.46
C ALA A 312 -27.09 5.33 5.66
N ALA A 313 -26.92 4.81 6.88
CA ALA A 313 -26.67 5.63 8.06
C ALA A 313 -25.24 6.18 8.12
N LEU A 314 -24.31 5.65 7.33
CA LEU A 314 -22.88 5.98 7.41
C LEU A 314 -22.50 7.26 6.67
N PHE A 315 -23.35 7.74 5.75
CA PHE A 315 -23.07 8.93 4.97
C PHE A 315 -24.35 9.71 4.68
N THR A 316 -24.20 10.95 4.24
CA THR A 316 -25.27 11.84 3.81
C THR A 316 -24.97 12.33 2.40
N VAL A 317 -25.99 12.34 1.53
CA VAL A 317 -25.94 13.10 0.26
C VAL A 317 -26.43 14.51 0.58
N GLU A 318 -25.51 15.44 0.78
CA GLU A 318 -25.82 16.80 1.22
C GLU A 318 -26.51 17.60 0.11
N THR A 319 -25.98 17.48 -1.12
CA THR A 319 -26.61 18.12 -2.27
C THR A 319 -26.38 17.36 -3.57
N LEU A 320 -27.35 17.50 -4.49
CA LEU A 320 -27.29 17.00 -5.85
C LEU A 320 -27.51 18.17 -6.81
N LYS A 321 -26.54 18.41 -7.68
CA LYS A 321 -26.53 19.53 -8.61
C LYS A 321 -26.29 19.07 -10.03
N THR A 322 -26.90 19.74 -11.01
CA THR A 322 -26.51 19.58 -12.41
C THR A 322 -25.29 20.44 -12.69
N VAL A 323 -24.31 19.88 -13.42
CA VAL A 323 -23.10 20.59 -13.83
C VAL A 323 -22.94 20.61 -15.35
N ASN A 324 -22.30 21.66 -15.84
CA ASN A 324 -21.84 21.82 -17.22
C ASN A 324 -20.31 21.99 -17.28
N GLU A 325 -19.76 22.13 -18.49
CA GLU A 325 -18.33 22.28 -18.74
C GLU A 325 -17.65 23.38 -17.91
N ALA A 326 -18.28 24.55 -17.76
CA ALA A 326 -17.73 25.66 -16.98
C ALA A 326 -17.73 25.36 -15.47
N ASP A 327 -18.76 24.67 -14.98
CA ASP A 327 -18.85 24.28 -13.57
C ASP A 327 -17.77 23.23 -13.25
N ILE A 328 -17.59 22.26 -14.14
CA ILE A 328 -16.53 21.26 -14.04
C ILE A 328 -15.17 21.95 -14.09
N ALA A 329 -14.92 22.86 -15.04
CA ALA A 329 -13.64 23.57 -15.13
C ALA A 329 -13.34 24.38 -13.86
N TYR A 330 -14.33 25.08 -13.30
CA TYR A 330 -14.14 25.86 -12.08
C TYR A 330 -13.72 25.01 -10.88
N LEU A 331 -14.45 23.92 -10.62
CA LEU A 331 -14.21 23.03 -9.47
C LEU A 331 -12.96 22.18 -9.66
N TRP A 332 -12.76 21.65 -10.87
CA TRP A 332 -11.73 20.66 -11.18
C TRP A 332 -10.44 21.26 -11.76
N TYR A 333 -10.52 21.88 -12.94
CA TYR A 333 -9.36 22.43 -13.64
C TYR A 333 -9.79 23.43 -14.72
N ASP A 334 -9.34 24.67 -14.57
CA ASP A 334 -9.46 25.71 -15.58
C ASP A 334 -8.11 25.87 -16.31
N ASP A 335 -8.07 25.54 -17.60
CA ASP A 335 -6.89 25.65 -18.47
C ASP A 335 -6.25 27.05 -18.45
N THR A 336 -7.05 28.10 -18.21
CA THR A 336 -6.57 29.50 -18.18
C THR A 336 -5.83 29.82 -16.89
N LEU A 337 -6.27 29.21 -15.78
CA LEU A 337 -5.72 29.43 -14.45
C LEU A 337 -4.62 28.42 -14.10
N GLY A 338 -4.68 27.22 -14.68
CA GLY A 338 -3.79 26.12 -14.35
C GLY A 338 -4.14 25.38 -13.06
N TYR A 339 -5.35 25.59 -12.51
CA TYR A 339 -5.82 24.95 -11.28
C TYR A 339 -7.36 24.94 -11.19
N GLY A 340 -7.91 24.11 -10.30
CA GLY A 340 -9.30 24.14 -9.87
C GLY A 340 -9.48 24.67 -8.45
N HIS A 341 -10.71 24.99 -8.07
CA HIS A 341 -11.07 25.56 -6.77
C HIS A 341 -11.45 24.50 -5.72
N GLY A 342 -11.57 23.23 -6.11
CA GLY A 342 -11.93 22.15 -5.20
C GLY A 342 -13.40 22.19 -4.79
N ILE A 343 -13.70 21.78 -3.54
CA ILE A 343 -15.06 21.84 -2.98
C ILE A 343 -15.36 23.28 -2.55
N ASP A 344 -15.90 24.07 -3.48
CA ASP A 344 -16.40 25.43 -3.22
C ASP A 344 -17.90 25.38 -2.92
N HIS A 345 -18.23 25.40 -1.62
CA HIS A 345 -19.60 25.34 -1.10
C HIS A 345 -20.50 26.46 -1.63
N ASP A 346 -19.99 27.69 -1.69
CA ASP A 346 -20.76 28.85 -2.13
C ASP A 346 -21.09 28.73 -3.63
N TYR A 347 -20.11 28.27 -4.43
CA TYR A 347 -20.32 28.00 -5.85
C TYR A 347 -21.33 26.87 -6.07
N ILE A 348 -21.14 25.74 -5.39
CA ILE A 348 -22.00 24.54 -5.50
C ILE A 348 -23.45 24.89 -5.11
N ALA A 349 -23.65 25.67 -4.05
CA ALA A 349 -24.98 26.10 -3.62
C ALA A 349 -25.74 26.88 -4.69
N GLY A 350 -25.03 27.63 -5.54
CA GLY A 350 -25.57 28.39 -6.66
C GLY A 350 -25.96 27.56 -7.90
N LEU A 351 -25.57 26.29 -7.98
CA LEU A 351 -25.89 25.41 -9.10
C LEU A 351 -27.35 24.95 -9.06
N SER A 352 -27.85 24.51 -10.22
CA SER A 352 -29.22 23.99 -10.35
C SER A 352 -29.36 22.61 -9.71
N ASP A 353 -30.47 22.37 -9.01
CA ASP A 353 -30.71 21.10 -8.33
C ASP A 353 -30.91 19.93 -9.30
N ALA A 354 -30.43 18.75 -8.89
CA ALA A 354 -30.65 17.47 -9.55
C ALA A 354 -31.40 16.50 -8.61
N SER A 355 -31.94 15.40 -9.17
CA SER A 355 -32.61 14.37 -8.40
C SER A 355 -32.32 12.98 -8.95
N ILE A 356 -32.01 12.03 -8.07
CA ILE A 356 -31.85 10.61 -8.40
C ILE A 356 -32.30 9.74 -7.23
N THR A 357 -32.62 8.47 -7.50
CA THR A 357 -32.78 7.46 -6.44
C THR A 357 -31.41 6.88 -6.12
N TRP A 358 -31.02 7.00 -4.85
CA TRP A 358 -29.72 6.55 -4.37
C TRP A 358 -29.72 5.05 -4.05
N ASN A 359 -28.67 4.33 -4.47
CA ASN A 359 -28.52 2.90 -4.16
C ASN A 359 -27.66 2.70 -2.91
N THR A 360 -28.17 2.01 -1.90
CA THR A 360 -27.48 1.79 -0.63
C THR A 360 -27.11 0.32 -0.36
N ASP A 361 -27.32 -0.58 -1.32
CA ASP A 361 -26.99 -2.00 -1.18
C ASP A 361 -25.50 -2.26 -1.50
N VAL A 362 -24.64 -1.97 -0.53
CA VAL A 362 -23.19 -1.86 -0.72
C VAL A 362 -22.40 -3.10 -0.29
N ILE A 363 -23.01 -4.15 0.23
CA ILE A 363 -22.28 -5.35 0.63
C ILE A 363 -22.25 -6.36 -0.52
N PRO A 364 -21.07 -6.83 -0.97
CA PRO A 364 -21.00 -7.86 -1.99
C PRO A 364 -21.51 -9.20 -1.46
N VAL A 365 -22.10 -9.99 -2.35
CA VAL A 365 -22.48 -11.38 -2.05
C VAL A 365 -21.25 -12.27 -2.21
N THR A 366 -20.90 -13.02 -1.17
CA THR A 366 -19.78 -13.97 -1.17
C THR A 366 -20.30 -15.40 -1.28
N ASP A 367 -19.86 -16.13 -2.32
CA ASP A 367 -20.09 -17.56 -2.53
C ASP A 367 -18.75 -18.25 -2.83
N TYR A 368 -17.98 -18.51 -1.76
CA TYR A 368 -16.65 -19.11 -1.87
C TYR A 368 -16.68 -20.45 -2.62
N ALA A 369 -17.60 -21.36 -2.25
CA ALA A 369 -17.66 -22.69 -2.83
C ALA A 369 -18.01 -22.65 -4.33
N GLY A 370 -18.94 -21.78 -4.72
CA GLY A 370 -19.27 -21.54 -6.14
C GLY A 370 -18.07 -20.99 -6.91
N MET A 371 -17.41 -19.95 -6.39
CA MET A 371 -16.24 -19.34 -7.04
C MET A 371 -15.05 -20.31 -7.13
N PHE A 372 -14.79 -21.09 -6.09
CA PHE A 372 -13.79 -22.15 -6.07
C PHE A 372 -14.04 -23.19 -7.18
N ALA A 373 -15.28 -23.68 -7.31
CA ALA A 373 -15.64 -24.61 -8.37
C ALA A 373 -15.48 -24.00 -9.78
N LEU A 374 -15.80 -22.72 -9.96
CA LEU A 374 -15.57 -22.01 -11.23
C LEU A 374 -14.08 -21.85 -11.55
N GLY A 375 -13.24 -21.60 -10.54
CA GLY A 375 -11.79 -21.57 -10.67
C GLY A 375 -11.23 -22.90 -11.16
N GLN A 376 -11.65 -24.01 -10.54
CA GLN A 376 -11.27 -25.36 -10.98
C GLN A 376 -11.69 -25.63 -12.44
N GLN A 377 -12.92 -25.24 -12.82
CA GLN A 377 -13.40 -25.41 -14.19
C GLN A 377 -12.58 -24.59 -15.20
N ALA A 378 -12.22 -23.35 -14.87
CA ALA A 378 -11.38 -22.51 -15.70
C ALA A 378 -10.01 -23.14 -15.94
N PHE A 379 -9.32 -23.58 -14.88
CA PHE A 379 -8.04 -24.29 -14.99
C PHE A 379 -8.17 -25.56 -15.83
N ASN A 380 -9.13 -26.43 -15.50
CA ASN A 380 -9.29 -27.71 -16.18
C ASN A 380 -9.59 -27.53 -17.67
N SER A 381 -10.34 -26.49 -18.05
CA SER A 381 -10.60 -26.21 -19.45
C SER A 381 -9.36 -25.73 -20.20
N ALA A 382 -8.52 -24.89 -19.58
CA ALA A 382 -7.25 -24.47 -20.17
C ALA A 382 -6.26 -25.65 -20.27
N TYR A 383 -6.15 -26.47 -19.23
CA TYR A 383 -5.28 -27.65 -19.20
C TYR A 383 -5.67 -28.68 -20.28
N THR A 384 -6.96 -29.02 -20.35
CA THR A 384 -7.48 -29.99 -21.34
C THR A 384 -7.47 -29.50 -22.78
N SER A 385 -7.35 -28.18 -23.01
CA SER A 385 -7.13 -27.62 -24.35
C SER A 385 -5.79 -28.02 -24.96
N GLY A 386 -4.83 -28.47 -24.13
CA GLY A 386 -3.48 -28.83 -24.55
C GLY A 386 -2.49 -27.66 -24.56
N LEU A 387 -2.80 -26.54 -23.90
CA LEU A 387 -1.92 -25.37 -23.83
C LEU A 387 -0.58 -25.68 -23.14
N PHE A 388 -0.62 -26.42 -22.03
CA PHE A 388 0.54 -26.75 -21.19
C PHE A 388 0.41 -28.14 -20.56
N THR A 389 1.53 -28.70 -20.09
CA THR A 389 1.60 -29.97 -19.37
C THR A 389 1.86 -29.77 -17.88
N ALA A 390 1.77 -30.85 -17.09
CA ALA A 390 2.19 -30.83 -15.69
C ALA A 390 3.67 -30.47 -15.51
N ASP A 391 4.54 -30.86 -16.43
CA ASP A 391 5.97 -30.48 -16.39
C ASP A 391 6.16 -28.98 -16.65
N ASP A 392 5.41 -28.40 -17.58
CA ASP A 392 5.44 -26.96 -17.84
C ASP A 392 5.01 -26.18 -16.58
N LEU A 393 3.96 -26.66 -15.91
CA LEU A 393 3.43 -26.10 -14.68
C LEU A 393 4.43 -26.22 -13.53
N ALA A 394 5.00 -27.41 -13.32
CA ALA A 394 6.01 -27.66 -12.29
C ALA A 394 7.28 -26.82 -12.47
N ALA A 395 7.61 -26.46 -13.71
CA ALA A 395 8.75 -25.63 -14.05
C ALA A 395 8.48 -24.11 -13.97
N GLY A 396 7.30 -23.67 -13.50
CA GLY A 396 6.96 -22.25 -13.39
C GLY A 396 6.84 -21.55 -14.75
N ASN A 397 6.57 -22.31 -15.83
CA ASN A 397 6.44 -21.77 -17.19
C ASN A 397 4.98 -21.49 -17.58
N VAL A 398 4.07 -21.59 -16.62
CA VAL A 398 2.65 -21.30 -16.78
C VAL A 398 2.27 -20.17 -15.83
N ALA A 399 1.55 -19.17 -16.32
CA ALA A 399 0.93 -18.15 -15.49
C ALA A 399 -0.54 -17.98 -15.84
N VAL A 400 -1.28 -17.39 -14.90
CA VAL A 400 -2.67 -17.00 -15.09
C VAL A 400 -2.81 -15.50 -14.82
N VAL A 401 -3.36 -14.77 -15.78
CA VAL A 401 -3.73 -13.35 -15.63
C VAL A 401 -5.23 -13.27 -15.39
N LEU A 402 -5.64 -12.66 -14.28
CA LEU A 402 -7.05 -12.58 -13.88
C LEU A 402 -7.32 -11.37 -12.96
N ALA A 403 -8.59 -11.14 -12.63
CA ALA A 403 -8.98 -10.14 -11.65
C ALA A 403 -8.51 -10.53 -10.22
N PRO A 404 -8.10 -9.56 -9.38
CA PRO A 404 -7.86 -9.84 -7.97
C PRO A 404 -9.09 -10.38 -7.24
N TYR A 405 -8.90 -11.12 -6.14
CA TYR A 405 -10.00 -11.71 -5.36
C TYR A 405 -11.00 -10.67 -4.80
N TYR A 406 -10.52 -9.45 -4.57
CA TYR A 406 -11.29 -8.33 -4.04
C TYR A 406 -12.08 -7.55 -5.10
N VAL A 407 -12.04 -7.97 -6.37
CA VAL A 407 -12.92 -7.43 -7.42
C VAL A 407 -14.27 -8.14 -7.35
N ASN A 408 -15.35 -7.43 -7.67
CA ASN A 408 -16.69 -7.99 -7.69
C ASN A 408 -17.24 -8.05 -9.12
N LEU A 409 -17.72 -9.21 -9.54
CA LEU A 409 -18.48 -9.38 -10.77
C LEU A 409 -19.78 -8.57 -10.69
N LEU A 410 -20.09 -7.80 -11.75
CA LEU A 410 -21.25 -6.89 -11.80
C LEU A 410 -21.33 -5.90 -10.63
N ASN A 411 -20.19 -5.61 -9.96
CA ASN A 411 -20.14 -4.84 -8.71
C ASN A 411 -20.98 -5.44 -7.55
N THR A 412 -21.34 -6.73 -7.64
CA THR A 412 -22.24 -7.40 -6.67
C THR A 412 -21.67 -8.71 -6.14
N TYR A 413 -21.08 -9.56 -6.98
CA TYR A 413 -20.65 -10.90 -6.57
C TYR A 413 -19.14 -10.94 -6.36
N SER A 414 -18.71 -11.25 -5.14
CA SER A 414 -17.30 -11.38 -4.78
C SER A 414 -16.63 -12.54 -5.53
N LEU A 415 -15.37 -12.36 -5.92
CA LEU A 415 -14.54 -13.38 -6.58
C LEU A 415 -13.70 -14.21 -5.60
N VAL A 416 -13.86 -14.00 -4.30
CA VAL A 416 -13.20 -14.78 -3.24
C VAL A 416 -13.41 -16.29 -3.47
N GLY A 417 -12.31 -17.05 -3.50
CA GLY A 417 -12.27 -18.48 -3.81
C GLY A 417 -11.94 -18.84 -5.27
N PHE A 418 -12.09 -17.92 -6.23
CA PHE A 418 -11.82 -18.23 -7.65
C PHE A 418 -10.35 -18.58 -7.92
N ILE A 419 -9.41 -17.82 -7.34
CA ILE A 419 -7.96 -18.09 -7.43
C ILE A 419 -7.64 -19.43 -6.77
N ASP A 420 -8.21 -19.70 -5.59
CA ASP A 420 -7.96 -20.92 -4.83
C ASP A 420 -8.39 -22.17 -5.61
N GLY A 421 -9.50 -22.08 -6.34
CA GLY A 421 -9.93 -23.14 -7.25
C GLY A 421 -8.92 -23.43 -8.38
N ILE A 422 -8.31 -22.38 -8.95
CA ILE A 422 -7.27 -22.53 -9.98
C ILE A 422 -6.01 -23.19 -9.41
N VAL A 423 -5.54 -22.69 -8.26
CA VAL A 423 -4.33 -23.20 -7.58
C VAL A 423 -4.54 -24.66 -7.17
N SER A 424 -5.68 -24.98 -6.57
CA SER A 424 -6.05 -26.34 -6.18
C SER A 424 -6.06 -27.31 -7.36
N ALA A 425 -6.70 -26.94 -8.48
CA ALA A 425 -6.73 -27.80 -9.66
C ALA A 425 -5.35 -27.97 -10.31
N GLY A 426 -4.51 -26.93 -10.26
CA GLY A 426 -3.09 -27.01 -10.65
C GLY A 426 -2.32 -28.04 -9.81
N GLN A 427 -2.48 -28.00 -8.50
CA GLN A 427 -1.86 -28.97 -7.60
C GLN A 427 -2.36 -30.40 -7.84
N GLU A 428 -3.66 -30.58 -8.06
CA GLU A 428 -4.23 -31.89 -8.42
C GLU A 428 -3.64 -32.43 -9.72
N ALA A 429 -3.42 -31.59 -10.73
CA ALA A 429 -2.80 -31.98 -12.00
C ALA A 429 -1.34 -32.44 -11.83
N LEU A 430 -0.57 -31.78 -10.96
CA LEU A 430 0.79 -32.19 -10.61
C LEU A 430 0.82 -33.55 -9.89
N ILE A 431 -0.03 -33.72 -8.88
CA ILE A 431 -0.17 -34.98 -8.14
C ILE A 431 -0.56 -36.11 -9.10
N ALA A 432 -1.51 -35.87 -10.00
CA ALA A 432 -1.93 -36.85 -11.00
C ALA A 432 -0.81 -37.23 -11.99
N ALA A 433 0.13 -36.33 -12.25
CA ALA A 433 1.33 -36.58 -13.04
C ALA A 433 2.48 -37.22 -12.25
N GLY A 434 2.33 -37.42 -10.92
CA GLY A 434 3.36 -37.96 -10.04
C GLY A 434 4.42 -36.94 -9.60
N ILE A 435 4.14 -35.65 -9.76
CA ILE A 435 5.02 -34.54 -9.35
C ILE A 435 4.51 -34.02 -8.00
N THR A 436 5.25 -34.26 -6.93
CA THR A 436 4.82 -33.92 -5.55
C THR A 436 5.70 -32.88 -4.87
N ASN A 437 6.80 -32.47 -5.52
CA ASN A 437 7.77 -31.50 -5.02
C ASN A 437 7.63 -30.13 -5.71
N ALA A 438 6.48 -29.86 -6.32
CA ALA A 438 6.14 -28.60 -6.95
C ALA A 438 4.73 -28.17 -6.49
N VAL A 439 4.50 -26.85 -6.49
CA VAL A 439 3.29 -26.17 -5.98
C VAL A 439 2.35 -25.68 -7.10
N GLY A 440 2.78 -25.83 -8.37
CA GLY A 440 1.99 -25.55 -9.55
C GLY A 440 1.89 -24.06 -9.89
N PHE A 441 1.12 -23.30 -9.11
CA PHE A 441 1.04 -21.85 -9.22
C PHE A 441 1.57 -21.20 -7.94
N THR A 442 2.69 -20.50 -8.05
CA THR A 442 3.16 -19.59 -7.00
C THR A 442 2.57 -18.19 -7.19
N ILE A 443 2.81 -17.30 -6.23
CA ILE A 443 2.45 -15.88 -6.30
C ILE A 443 2.98 -15.22 -7.60
N ASP A 444 4.15 -15.64 -8.09
CA ASP A 444 4.73 -15.13 -9.34
C ASP A 444 3.95 -15.55 -10.57
N ASN A 445 3.21 -16.65 -10.49
CA ASN A 445 2.41 -17.18 -11.59
C ASN A 445 0.94 -16.74 -11.52
N ILE A 446 0.52 -16.06 -10.45
CA ILE A 446 -0.84 -15.54 -10.26
C ILE A 446 -0.81 -14.03 -10.49
N LEU A 447 -1.01 -13.62 -11.75
CA LEU A 447 -0.89 -12.24 -12.20
C LEU A 447 -2.23 -11.51 -12.05
N GLN A 448 -2.47 -10.96 -10.86
CA GLN A 448 -3.70 -10.23 -10.54
C GLN A 448 -3.67 -8.81 -11.12
N ILE A 449 -4.70 -8.46 -11.90
CA ILE A 449 -4.82 -7.15 -12.55
C ILE A 449 -6.19 -6.52 -12.30
N ARG A 450 -6.20 -5.37 -11.61
CA ARG A 450 -7.42 -4.71 -11.09
C ARG A 450 -8.49 -4.37 -12.13
N ASN A 451 -8.10 -4.13 -13.38
CA ASN A 451 -8.86 -3.30 -14.33
C ASN A 451 -10.34 -3.70 -14.55
N PRO A 452 -11.34 -2.95 -14.05
CA PRO A 452 -12.74 -3.40 -13.99
C PRO A 452 -13.44 -3.56 -15.35
N TRP A 453 -13.04 -2.85 -16.42
CA TRP A 453 -13.70 -3.00 -17.74
C TRP A 453 -13.47 -4.39 -18.35
N THR A 454 -12.35 -5.05 -18.01
CA THR A 454 -12.06 -6.41 -18.50
C THR A 454 -12.86 -7.49 -17.77
N TRP A 455 -13.36 -7.21 -16.56
CA TRP A 455 -13.94 -8.18 -15.65
C TRP A 455 -15.42 -7.91 -15.30
N SER A 456 -15.96 -6.74 -15.69
CA SER A 456 -17.28 -6.26 -15.25
C SER A 456 -18.46 -7.16 -15.61
N SER A 457 -18.41 -7.81 -16.78
CA SER A 457 -19.52 -8.61 -17.31
C SER A 457 -19.30 -10.12 -17.22
N ASN A 458 -18.04 -10.57 -17.14
CA ASN A 458 -17.65 -11.98 -17.12
C ASN A 458 -16.43 -12.15 -16.23
N ILE A 459 -16.31 -13.33 -15.61
CA ILE A 459 -15.06 -13.74 -14.97
C ILE A 459 -14.15 -14.27 -16.08
N VAL A 460 -13.00 -13.63 -16.27
CA VAL A 460 -12.04 -14.01 -17.32
C VAL A 460 -10.74 -14.42 -16.65
N ALA A 461 -10.21 -15.57 -17.08
CA ALA A 461 -8.86 -16.01 -16.76
C ALA A 461 -8.09 -16.26 -18.05
N LEU A 462 -6.89 -15.71 -18.12
CA LEU A 462 -5.99 -15.86 -19.23
C LEU A 462 -4.83 -16.76 -18.80
N PHE A 463 -4.79 -17.97 -19.32
CA PHE A 463 -3.67 -18.87 -19.10
C PHE A 463 -2.63 -18.67 -20.19
N VAL A 464 -1.38 -18.51 -19.80
CA VAL A 464 -0.24 -18.36 -20.71
C VAL A 464 0.84 -19.38 -20.38
N LYS A 465 1.47 -19.90 -21.43
CA LYS A 465 2.66 -20.74 -21.35
C LYS A 465 3.78 -20.04 -22.10
N VAL A 466 4.92 -19.86 -21.45
CA VAL A 466 6.17 -19.47 -22.09
C VAL A 466 7.02 -20.71 -22.36
N ASP A 467 7.61 -20.81 -23.54
CA ASP A 467 8.54 -21.89 -23.84
C ASP A 467 9.83 -21.73 -23.03
N SER A 468 10.21 -22.79 -22.31
CA SER A 468 11.37 -22.78 -21.40
C SER A 468 12.69 -22.43 -22.11
N ALA A 469 12.91 -22.96 -23.33
CA ALA A 469 14.12 -22.67 -24.09
C ALA A 469 14.14 -21.23 -24.59
N SER A 470 12.98 -20.70 -24.97
CA SER A 470 12.80 -19.30 -25.36
C SER A 470 13.10 -18.34 -24.20
N ARG A 471 12.62 -18.65 -22.99
CA ARG A 471 12.89 -17.87 -21.77
C ARG A 471 14.37 -17.90 -21.39
N ALA A 472 15.02 -19.06 -21.50
CA ALA A 472 16.46 -19.18 -21.28
C ALA A 472 17.30 -18.41 -22.32
N THR A 473 16.79 -18.32 -23.56
CA THR A 473 17.41 -17.51 -24.63
C THR A 473 17.26 -16.03 -24.33
N TYR A 474 16.06 -15.59 -23.93
CA TYR A 474 15.82 -14.23 -23.50
C TYR A 474 16.74 -13.81 -22.35
N ALA A 475 16.89 -14.64 -21.31
CA ALA A 475 17.76 -14.33 -20.17
C ALA A 475 19.24 -14.08 -20.56
N GLN A 476 19.69 -14.63 -21.68
CA GLN A 476 21.05 -14.43 -22.20
C GLN A 476 21.16 -13.26 -23.19
N THR A 477 20.12 -13.06 -24.00
CA THR A 477 20.15 -12.14 -25.16
C THR A 477 19.49 -10.80 -24.88
N ARG A 478 18.51 -10.79 -23.97
CA ARG A 478 17.60 -9.66 -23.70
C ARG A 478 16.94 -9.14 -24.97
N ASP A 479 16.52 -10.09 -25.81
CA ASP A 479 15.78 -9.82 -27.04
C ASP A 479 14.36 -10.36 -26.85
N ILE A 480 13.40 -9.46 -26.65
CA ILE A 480 12.00 -9.84 -26.39
C ILE A 480 11.40 -10.69 -27.52
N ASP A 481 11.87 -10.59 -28.76
CA ASP A 481 11.39 -11.43 -29.87
C ASP A 481 11.73 -12.91 -29.68
N SER A 482 12.75 -13.20 -28.87
CA SER A 482 13.16 -14.57 -28.59
C SER A 482 12.13 -15.33 -27.77
N LEU A 483 11.25 -14.64 -27.04
CA LEU A 483 10.20 -15.26 -26.22
C LEU A 483 9.11 -15.88 -27.11
N ILE A 484 8.81 -17.14 -26.84
CA ILE A 484 7.70 -17.86 -27.46
C ILE A 484 6.62 -18.07 -26.41
N ILE A 485 5.45 -17.47 -26.63
CA ILE A 485 4.35 -17.48 -25.67
C ILE A 485 3.07 -17.92 -26.37
N ASN A 486 2.40 -18.91 -25.79
CA ASN A 486 1.07 -19.33 -26.21
C ASN A 486 0.06 -19.04 -25.10
N GLY A 487 -1.18 -18.75 -25.46
CA GLY A 487 -2.23 -18.50 -24.47
C GLY A 487 -3.58 -19.08 -24.84
N VAL A 488 -4.43 -19.18 -23.82
CA VAL A 488 -5.86 -19.52 -23.90
C VAL A 488 -6.63 -18.62 -22.95
N ARG A 489 -7.75 -18.08 -23.42
CA ARG A 489 -8.70 -17.33 -22.59
C ARG A 489 -9.86 -18.24 -22.20
N THR A 490 -10.16 -18.30 -20.91
CA THR A 490 -11.45 -18.78 -20.41
C THR A 490 -12.34 -17.60 -20.05
N ASN A 491 -13.64 -17.74 -20.29
CA ASN A 491 -14.62 -16.70 -20.05
C ASN A 491 -15.87 -17.33 -19.45
N THR A 492 -16.09 -17.07 -18.17
CA THR A 492 -17.26 -17.49 -17.40
C THR A 492 -18.28 -16.35 -17.39
N ALA A 493 -19.39 -16.53 -18.10
CA ALA A 493 -20.48 -15.56 -18.13
C ALA A 493 -21.55 -15.92 -17.10
N TYR A 494 -22.00 -14.92 -16.33
CA TYR A 494 -23.10 -15.07 -15.39
C TYR A 494 -24.44 -14.71 -16.05
N ASN A 495 -25.42 -15.58 -15.88
CA ASN A 495 -26.80 -15.33 -16.30
C ASN A 495 -27.68 -15.02 -15.10
N ALA A 496 -27.96 -13.73 -14.89
CA ALA A 496 -28.79 -13.24 -13.79
C ALA A 496 -30.23 -13.80 -13.79
N SER A 497 -30.76 -14.23 -14.94
CA SER A 497 -32.13 -14.78 -15.02
C SER A 497 -32.23 -16.23 -14.54
N THR A 498 -31.14 -17.00 -14.63
CA THR A 498 -31.06 -18.40 -14.21
C THR A 498 -30.23 -18.60 -12.96
N ASN A 499 -29.51 -17.56 -12.51
CA ASN A 499 -28.49 -17.62 -11.47
C ASN A 499 -27.47 -18.74 -11.73
N ASP A 500 -26.98 -18.81 -12.97
CA ASP A 500 -26.08 -19.87 -13.44
C ASP A 500 -24.89 -19.30 -14.23
N TYR A 501 -23.82 -20.06 -14.30
CA TYR A 501 -22.58 -19.70 -14.97
C TYR A 501 -22.34 -20.57 -16.20
N SER A 502 -21.83 -19.96 -17.28
CA SER A 502 -21.44 -20.68 -18.49
C SER A 502 -19.99 -20.38 -18.86
N LEU A 503 -19.16 -21.42 -18.98
CA LEU A 503 -17.76 -21.31 -19.35
C LEU A 503 -17.58 -21.49 -20.86
N THR A 504 -16.78 -20.62 -21.46
CA THR A 504 -16.25 -20.79 -22.82
C THR A 504 -14.73 -20.67 -22.81
N THR A 505 -14.07 -21.38 -23.73
CA THR A 505 -12.61 -21.42 -23.84
C THR A 505 -12.19 -21.15 -25.27
N SER A 506 -11.26 -20.22 -25.46
CA SER A 506 -10.75 -19.87 -26.79
C SER A 506 -9.85 -20.96 -27.35
N ALA A 507 -9.62 -20.95 -28.67
CA ALA A 507 -8.50 -21.69 -29.25
C ALA A 507 -7.16 -21.19 -28.67
N ILE A 508 -6.16 -22.07 -28.63
CA ILE A 508 -4.76 -21.71 -28.35
C ILE A 508 -4.30 -20.71 -29.42
N ARG A 509 -3.61 -19.66 -28.99
CA ARG A 509 -3.01 -18.66 -29.89
C ARG A 509 -1.56 -18.42 -29.52
N ASP A 510 -0.74 -18.27 -30.55
CA ASP A 510 0.57 -17.67 -30.42
C ASP A 510 0.39 -16.19 -30.13
N ILE A 511 0.89 -15.78 -28.96
CA ILE A 511 0.87 -14.40 -28.45
C ILE A 511 2.30 -13.90 -28.20
N SER A 512 3.28 -14.52 -28.85
CA SER A 512 4.68 -14.12 -28.78
C SER A 512 4.84 -12.66 -29.22
N PRO A 513 5.83 -11.92 -28.67
CA PRO A 513 6.10 -10.54 -29.05
C PRO A 513 6.23 -10.34 -30.58
N SER A 514 6.82 -11.32 -31.27
CA SER A 514 6.95 -11.33 -32.74
C SER A 514 5.63 -11.35 -33.51
N GLN A 515 4.51 -11.74 -32.89
CA GLN A 515 3.19 -11.85 -33.52
C GLN A 515 2.26 -10.66 -33.27
N ILE A 516 2.64 -9.71 -32.40
CA ILE A 516 1.77 -8.59 -31.94
C ILE A 516 1.28 -7.71 -33.09
N ALA A 517 2.11 -7.48 -34.11
CA ALA A 517 1.76 -6.66 -35.28
C ALA A 517 0.50 -7.14 -36.01
N THR A 518 0.12 -8.41 -35.85
CA THR A 518 -1.07 -9.00 -36.48
C THR A 518 -2.38 -8.66 -35.76
N GLY A 519 -2.31 -7.97 -34.61
CA GLY A 519 -3.45 -7.39 -33.89
C GLY A 519 -4.42 -8.39 -33.24
N GLY A 520 -4.09 -9.68 -33.25
CA GLY A 520 -5.00 -10.75 -32.85
C GLY A 520 -4.72 -11.36 -31.48
N PHE A 521 -4.92 -10.63 -30.38
CA PHE A 521 -4.79 -11.19 -29.02
C PHE A 521 -6.04 -11.99 -28.62
N LEU A 522 -5.91 -13.32 -28.50
CA LEU A 522 -6.86 -14.28 -27.90
C LEU A 522 -8.37 -14.02 -28.16
N GLY A 523 -8.72 -13.67 -29.41
CA GLY A 523 -10.10 -13.72 -29.92
C GLY A 523 -11.00 -12.51 -29.61
N GLY A 524 -10.47 -11.37 -29.14
CA GLY A 524 -11.24 -10.13 -29.00
C GLY A 524 -10.81 -9.03 -29.98
N SER A 525 -11.74 -8.20 -30.46
CA SER A 525 -11.45 -6.93 -31.15
C SER A 525 -11.04 -5.82 -30.18
N PHE A 526 -10.36 -6.16 -29.08
CA PHE A 526 -9.89 -5.17 -28.12
C PHE A 526 -8.42 -4.83 -28.39
N VAL A 527 -8.17 -3.53 -28.40
CA VAL A 527 -6.88 -2.92 -28.10
C VAL A 527 -6.61 -3.22 -26.62
N ILE A 528 -5.75 -4.19 -26.26
CA ILE A 528 -5.39 -4.43 -24.84
C ILE A 528 -3.87 -4.38 -24.63
N PRO A 529 -3.34 -3.23 -24.18
CA PRO A 529 -1.98 -3.11 -23.68
C PRO A 529 -1.76 -3.73 -22.29
N ALA A 530 -2.75 -3.65 -21.41
CA ALA A 530 -2.56 -3.92 -19.98
C ALA A 530 -2.38 -5.40 -19.60
N VAL A 531 -3.35 -6.24 -19.99
CA VAL A 531 -3.36 -7.69 -19.70
C VAL A 531 -2.22 -8.38 -20.44
N ALA A 532 -1.90 -7.92 -21.65
CA ALA A 532 -0.75 -8.38 -22.41
C ALA A 532 0.59 -7.89 -21.82
N GLY A 533 0.64 -6.67 -21.26
CA GLY A 533 1.86 -6.15 -20.66
C GLY A 533 2.36 -6.95 -19.46
N ILE A 534 1.47 -7.29 -18.51
CA ILE A 534 1.88 -8.01 -17.29
C ILE A 534 2.39 -9.43 -17.59
N GLN A 535 1.80 -10.14 -18.56
CA GLN A 535 2.32 -11.45 -18.98
C GLN A 535 3.71 -11.34 -19.64
N TYR A 536 3.99 -10.27 -20.39
CA TYR A 536 5.30 -10.07 -21.01
C TYR A 536 6.33 -9.71 -19.95
N ALA A 537 5.98 -8.84 -19.00
CA ALA A 537 6.80 -8.54 -17.84
C ALA A 537 7.15 -9.81 -17.05
N TRP A 538 6.17 -10.67 -16.77
CA TRP A 538 6.40 -11.96 -16.13
C TRP A 538 7.26 -12.92 -16.98
N ALA A 539 6.97 -13.05 -18.28
CA ALA A 539 7.70 -13.94 -19.17
C ALA A 539 9.20 -13.55 -19.26
N ALA A 540 9.46 -12.24 -19.27
CA ALA A 540 10.76 -11.61 -19.34
C ALA A 540 11.44 -11.37 -17.98
N ASN A 541 10.85 -11.86 -16.88
CA ASN A 541 11.40 -11.72 -15.52
C ASN A 541 11.64 -10.24 -15.10
N ALA A 542 10.68 -9.37 -15.38
CA ALA A 542 10.70 -7.98 -14.89
C ALA A 542 10.77 -7.94 -13.35
N PRO A 543 11.26 -6.84 -12.75
CA PRO A 543 11.23 -6.68 -11.30
C PRO A 543 9.82 -6.91 -10.73
N TYR A 544 9.69 -7.66 -9.64
CA TYR A 544 8.38 -7.95 -9.04
C TYR A 544 7.65 -6.67 -8.62
N SER A 545 8.38 -5.67 -8.12
CA SER A 545 7.83 -4.36 -7.78
C SER A 545 7.16 -3.67 -8.98
N TYR A 546 7.65 -3.89 -10.21
CA TYR A 546 6.97 -3.45 -11.43
C TYR A 546 5.72 -4.27 -11.72
N ILE A 547 5.79 -5.62 -11.64
CA ILE A 547 4.64 -6.52 -11.85
C ILE A 547 3.48 -6.18 -10.89
N ARG A 548 3.79 -5.94 -9.62
CA ARG A 548 2.83 -5.45 -8.62
C ARG A 548 2.25 -4.08 -9.01
N THR A 549 3.09 -3.16 -9.45
CA THR A 549 2.67 -1.80 -9.85
C THR A 549 1.70 -1.86 -11.04
N ILE A 550 2.02 -2.59 -12.11
CA ILE A 550 1.12 -2.76 -13.26
C ILE A 550 -0.15 -3.52 -12.90
N GLY A 551 -0.07 -4.52 -12.01
CA GLY A 551 -1.24 -5.24 -11.48
C GLY A 551 -2.24 -4.30 -10.79
N ARG A 552 -1.74 -3.30 -10.07
CA ARG A 552 -2.57 -2.26 -9.43
C ARG A 552 -3.09 -1.20 -10.40
N VAL A 553 -2.26 -0.76 -11.35
CA VAL A 553 -2.60 0.27 -12.36
C VAL A 553 -3.64 -0.24 -13.35
N GLY A 554 -3.56 -1.52 -13.74
CA GLY A 554 -4.41 -2.08 -14.77
C GLY A 554 -4.08 -1.60 -16.19
N CYS A 555 -2.86 -1.07 -16.41
CA CYS A 555 -2.32 -0.61 -17.70
C CYS A 555 -0.78 -0.46 -17.65
N ILE A 556 -0.10 -0.70 -18.77
CA ILE A 556 1.37 -0.56 -18.93
C ILE A 556 1.88 0.89 -18.87
N CYS A 557 0.99 1.88 -18.88
CA CYS A 557 1.37 3.29 -18.88
C CYS A 557 2.09 3.76 -17.60
N SER A 558 2.31 2.88 -16.61
CA SER A 558 2.96 3.17 -15.33
C SER A 558 4.48 3.03 -15.33
N THR A 559 5.12 2.76 -16.48
CA THR A 559 6.58 2.66 -16.55
C THR A 559 7.26 3.93 -16.06
N LYS A 560 6.78 5.11 -16.48
CA LYS A 560 7.29 6.41 -16.01
C LYS A 560 7.15 6.54 -14.49
N GLU A 561 5.98 6.22 -13.94
CA GLU A 561 5.72 6.29 -12.50
C GLU A 561 6.64 5.36 -11.71
N TYR A 562 6.87 4.15 -12.22
CA TYR A 562 7.78 3.16 -11.61
C TYR A 562 9.25 3.58 -11.66
N ASP A 563 9.71 4.11 -12.79
CA ASP A 563 11.09 4.57 -12.94
C ASP A 563 11.35 5.81 -12.06
N LEU A 564 10.38 6.71 -11.96
CA LEU A 564 10.45 7.85 -11.04
C LEU A 564 10.54 7.39 -9.58
N SER A 565 9.71 6.42 -9.15
CA SER A 565 9.77 5.93 -7.77
C SER A 565 11.08 5.23 -7.47
N SER A 566 11.46 4.26 -8.30
CA SER A 566 12.67 3.45 -8.09
C SER A 566 13.93 4.32 -8.08
N TYR A 567 14.10 5.20 -9.06
CA TYR A 567 15.26 6.08 -9.14
C TYR A 567 15.33 7.08 -7.98
N LEU A 568 14.24 7.80 -7.69
CA LEU A 568 14.28 8.86 -6.69
C LEU A 568 14.36 8.33 -5.26
N GLN A 569 13.79 7.17 -4.95
CA GLN A 569 13.98 6.51 -3.65
C GLN A 569 15.43 6.10 -3.44
N GLU A 570 16.10 5.59 -4.47
CA GLU A 570 17.53 5.26 -4.42
C GLU A 570 18.38 6.53 -4.17
N GLN A 571 18.08 7.64 -4.87
CA GLN A 571 18.84 8.88 -4.73
C GLN A 571 18.55 9.63 -3.42
N TYR A 572 17.35 9.48 -2.88
CA TYR A 572 16.88 10.22 -1.71
C TYR A 572 16.22 9.30 -0.67
N PRO A 573 16.99 8.36 -0.08
CA PRO A 573 16.45 7.44 0.91
C PRO A 573 15.98 8.18 2.17
N LEU A 574 14.97 7.62 2.84
CA LEU A 574 14.43 8.15 4.09
C LEU A 574 15.41 7.96 5.25
N GLY A 575 15.51 8.99 6.09
CA GLY A 575 16.12 8.94 7.41
C GLY A 575 15.13 8.53 8.50
N ALA A 576 15.60 8.58 9.75
CA ALA A 576 14.77 8.24 10.91
C ALA A 576 13.61 9.23 11.10
N ASN A 577 12.40 8.70 11.27
CA ASN A 577 11.14 9.46 11.39
C ASN A 577 10.80 10.29 10.14
N GLU A 578 11.41 9.98 9.00
CA GLU A 578 11.06 10.60 7.73
C GLU A 578 10.08 9.72 6.95
N ARG A 579 9.20 10.36 6.21
CA ARG A 579 8.31 9.73 5.23
C ARG A 579 8.30 10.52 3.93
N TYR A 580 7.89 9.86 2.86
CA TYR A 580 7.60 10.56 1.62
C TYR A 580 6.21 11.20 1.69
N ILE A 581 6.12 12.43 1.19
CA ILE A 581 4.87 13.04 0.75
C ILE A 581 5.03 13.33 -0.75
N LEU A 582 4.07 12.90 -1.56
CA LEU A 582 4.10 13.04 -3.00
C LEU A 582 2.94 13.91 -3.47
N LEU A 583 3.26 15.03 -4.14
CA LEU A 583 2.28 15.79 -4.89
C LEU A 583 2.43 15.41 -6.36
N ALA A 584 1.45 14.69 -6.88
CA ALA A 584 1.33 14.48 -8.32
C ALA A 584 0.84 15.77 -8.97
N LEU A 585 1.57 16.23 -9.97
CA LEU A 585 1.25 17.43 -10.75
C LEU A 585 0.54 16.99 -12.02
N THR A 586 -0.77 16.86 -11.87
CA THR A 586 -1.69 16.31 -12.85
C THR A 586 -2.16 17.38 -13.82
N GLY A 587 -2.53 16.96 -15.03
CA GLY A 587 -3.21 17.81 -16.01
C GLY A 587 -4.61 17.28 -16.35
N ALA A 588 -5.32 17.98 -17.24
CA ALA A 588 -6.71 17.67 -17.61
C ALA A 588 -6.97 16.24 -18.14
N THR A 589 -5.94 15.54 -18.60
CA THR A 589 -6.03 14.21 -19.22
C THR A 589 -5.57 13.06 -18.31
N GLU A 590 -5.23 13.34 -17.06
CA GLU A 590 -4.77 12.30 -16.14
C GLU A 590 -5.90 11.35 -15.71
N THR A 591 -5.57 10.10 -15.40
CA THR A 591 -6.54 9.09 -14.95
C THR A 591 -6.09 8.44 -13.64
N ASN A 592 -7.01 7.80 -12.90
CA ASN A 592 -6.70 6.99 -11.70
C ASN A 592 -5.58 5.95 -11.86
N ARG A 593 -5.31 5.53 -13.10
CA ARG A 593 -4.28 4.53 -13.44
C ARG A 593 -2.91 5.02 -12.99
N GLN A 594 -2.54 6.26 -13.31
CA GLN A 594 -1.27 6.85 -12.89
C GLN A 594 -1.18 7.01 -11.36
N ILE A 595 -2.30 7.26 -10.70
CA ILE A 595 -2.38 7.37 -9.23
C ILE A 595 -1.94 6.06 -8.58
N SER A 596 -2.51 4.94 -9.03
CA SER A 596 -2.16 3.60 -8.52
C SER A 596 -0.68 3.26 -8.74
N GLY A 597 -0.10 3.73 -9.85
CA GLY A 597 1.32 3.54 -10.14
C GLY A 597 2.21 4.27 -9.14
N ARG A 598 1.85 5.51 -8.80
CA ARG A 598 2.59 6.32 -7.83
C ARG A 598 2.39 5.83 -6.42
N THR A 599 1.18 5.49 -6.01
CA THR A 599 0.93 5.07 -4.62
C THR A 599 1.53 3.69 -4.33
N ALA A 600 1.45 2.75 -5.29
CA ALA A 600 2.12 1.46 -5.18
C ALA A 600 3.65 1.62 -5.14
N GLY A 601 4.24 2.39 -6.05
CA GLY A 601 5.70 2.58 -6.12
C GLY A 601 6.27 3.31 -4.90
N TRP A 602 5.56 4.33 -4.41
CA TRP A 602 6.07 5.19 -3.34
C TRP A 602 5.71 4.75 -1.92
N GLY A 603 4.66 3.97 -1.73
CA GLY A 603 4.13 3.68 -0.39
C GLY A 603 3.43 4.91 0.21
N VAL A 604 2.59 5.58 -0.58
CA VAL A 604 1.89 6.82 -0.18
C VAL A 604 0.40 6.71 -0.50
N SER A 605 -0.44 7.46 0.21
CA SER A 605 -1.87 7.51 0.00
C SER A 605 -2.52 8.83 0.43
N PRO A 606 -3.64 9.24 -0.22
CA PRO A 606 -4.53 10.30 0.23
C PRO A 606 -5.01 10.09 1.67
N SER A 607 -5.43 8.87 2.02
CA SER A 607 -5.94 8.54 3.36
C SER A 607 -4.98 8.92 4.48
N GLN A 608 -3.68 8.72 4.26
CA GLN A 608 -2.60 9.05 5.19
C GLN A 608 -2.09 10.49 5.09
N GLY A 609 -2.62 11.28 4.15
CA GLY A 609 -2.13 12.63 3.87
C GLY A 609 -0.72 12.65 3.28
N THR A 610 -0.28 11.55 2.65
CA THR A 610 1.05 11.39 2.04
C THR A 610 1.01 11.43 0.51
N TYR A 611 -0.17 11.40 -0.09
CA TYR A 611 -0.36 11.60 -1.53
C TYR A 611 -1.40 12.68 -1.80
N TYR A 612 -1.05 13.60 -2.68
CA TYR A 612 -1.94 14.65 -3.17
C TYR A 612 -1.96 14.60 -4.70
N ALA A 613 -3.14 14.68 -5.27
CA ALA A 613 -3.31 14.85 -6.71
C ALA A 613 -3.67 16.31 -6.95
N MET A 614 -2.69 17.09 -7.39
CA MET A 614 -2.82 18.52 -7.61
C MET A 614 -2.83 18.82 -9.11
N GLN A 615 -3.56 19.83 -9.54
CA GLN A 615 -3.50 20.26 -10.94
C GLN A 615 -2.34 21.24 -11.16
N SER A 616 -1.74 21.20 -12.36
CA SER A 616 -0.69 22.14 -12.74
C SER A 616 -0.80 22.59 -14.20
N SER A 617 -0.26 23.77 -14.48
CA SER A 617 -0.24 24.35 -15.83
C SER A 617 0.92 23.87 -16.72
N ASP A 618 1.95 23.24 -16.12
CA ASP A 618 3.19 22.88 -16.79
C ASP A 618 3.51 21.39 -16.65
N SER A 619 3.30 20.66 -17.75
CA SER A 619 3.55 19.22 -17.84
C SER A 619 5.03 18.82 -17.76
N THR A 620 5.96 19.78 -17.78
CA THR A 620 7.41 19.53 -17.63
C THR A 620 7.74 18.95 -16.26
N TYR A 621 6.92 19.26 -15.25
CA TYR A 621 7.12 18.84 -13.87
C TYR A 621 6.04 17.83 -13.47
N PRO A 622 6.32 16.52 -13.46
CA PRO A 622 5.30 15.53 -13.12
C PRO A 622 4.98 15.43 -11.62
N ILE A 623 5.94 15.77 -10.73
CA ILE A 623 5.77 15.60 -9.28
C ILE A 623 6.54 16.66 -8.49
N ILE A 624 6.05 16.94 -7.27
CA ILE A 624 6.87 17.47 -6.18
C ILE A 624 7.07 16.35 -5.17
N LEU A 625 8.32 15.98 -4.92
CA LEU A 625 8.71 15.02 -3.91
C LEU A 625 9.07 15.74 -2.62
N ILE A 626 8.46 15.34 -1.51
CA ILE A 626 8.73 15.89 -0.19
C ILE A 626 9.25 14.76 0.70
N ILE A 627 10.37 15.01 1.38
CA ILE A 627 10.82 14.20 2.51
C ILE A 627 10.45 14.97 3.76
N TRP A 628 9.55 14.40 4.55
CA TRP A 628 8.92 15.05 5.69
C TRP A 628 9.30 14.37 6.98
N ASN A 629 9.66 15.14 8.01
CA ASN A 629 9.94 14.64 9.34
C ASN A 629 8.79 14.98 10.30
N ASP A 630 8.07 13.97 10.76
CA ASP A 630 6.87 14.16 11.60
C ASP A 630 7.21 14.64 13.02
N VAL A 631 8.44 14.45 13.49
CA VAL A 631 8.86 14.91 14.83
C VAL A 631 9.13 16.41 14.83
N THR A 632 9.76 16.92 13.77
CA THR A 632 10.10 18.34 13.67
C THR A 632 9.05 19.18 12.93
N ASN A 633 8.09 18.54 12.24
CA ASN A 633 7.13 19.19 11.35
C ASN A 633 7.80 20.09 10.31
N THR A 634 8.88 19.56 9.71
CA THR A 634 9.64 20.22 8.65
C THR A 634 10.05 19.20 7.60
N GLY A 635 10.30 19.66 6.39
CA GLY A 635 10.74 18.78 5.31
C GLY A 635 11.56 19.49 4.25
N LYS A 636 11.93 18.71 3.23
CA LYS A 636 12.62 19.16 2.03
C LYS A 636 11.75 18.83 0.83
N ALA A 637 11.26 19.85 0.12
CA ALA A 637 10.47 19.71 -1.08
C ALA A 637 11.35 19.86 -2.33
N MET A 638 11.13 19.02 -3.33
CA MET A 638 11.89 18.93 -4.57
C MET A 638 10.94 18.95 -5.77
N LEU A 639 11.04 19.98 -6.61
CA LEU A 639 10.31 20.05 -7.87
C LEU A 639 11.05 19.20 -8.91
N ILE A 640 10.43 18.10 -9.35
CA ILE A 640 11.05 17.14 -10.24
C ILE A 640 10.64 17.45 -11.68
N GLN A 641 11.63 17.54 -12.56
CA GLN A 641 11.46 17.62 -14.01
C GLN A 641 11.72 16.25 -14.64
N TYR A 642 10.94 15.90 -15.66
CA TYR A 642 11.13 14.69 -16.45
C TYR A 642 11.25 15.02 -17.94
N ASP A 643 12.41 14.79 -18.53
CA ASP A 643 12.70 14.96 -19.96
C ASP A 643 13.02 13.61 -20.60
N ASP A 644 12.07 13.07 -21.35
CA ASP A 644 12.18 11.77 -22.01
C ASP A 644 12.88 11.84 -23.38
N THR A 645 13.44 12.98 -23.78
CA THR A 645 14.05 13.16 -25.11
C THR A 645 15.14 12.12 -25.39
N ALA A 646 16.03 11.88 -24.42
CA ALA A 646 17.11 10.91 -24.56
C ALA A 646 16.59 9.47 -24.64
N ILE A 647 15.60 9.13 -23.81
CA ILE A 647 14.93 7.83 -23.80
C ILE A 647 14.24 7.58 -25.14
N ASN A 648 13.42 8.53 -25.60
CA ASN A 648 12.70 8.45 -26.88
C ASN A 648 13.65 8.31 -28.07
N ALA A 649 14.82 8.96 -28.02
CA ALA A 649 15.85 8.83 -29.05
C ALA A 649 16.50 7.44 -29.05
N ALA A 650 16.83 6.89 -27.87
CA ALA A 650 17.38 5.53 -27.72
C ALA A 650 16.39 4.47 -28.20
N MET A 651 15.16 4.49 -27.66
CA MET A 651 14.05 3.64 -28.08
C MET A 651 13.90 3.61 -29.61
N LYS A 652 13.88 4.79 -30.25
CA LYS A 652 13.76 4.89 -31.71
C LYS A 652 14.97 4.34 -32.45
N ALA A 653 16.19 4.56 -31.96
CA ALA A 653 17.41 4.06 -32.58
C ALA A 653 17.48 2.52 -32.55
N GLU A 654 16.93 1.92 -31.50
CA GLU A 654 16.87 0.46 -31.31
C GLU A 654 15.60 -0.18 -31.89
N GLY A 655 14.70 0.63 -32.45
CA GLY A 655 13.53 0.15 -33.18
C GLY A 655 12.27 -0.06 -32.34
N TYR A 656 12.25 0.37 -31.08
CA TYR A 656 11.05 0.42 -30.25
C TYR A 656 10.32 1.75 -30.48
N THR A 657 9.37 1.77 -31.41
CA THR A 657 8.63 2.99 -31.75
C THR A 657 7.13 2.77 -31.68
N SER A 658 6.38 3.81 -31.30
CA SER A 658 4.91 3.84 -31.35
C SER A 658 4.32 4.05 -32.76
N ASP A 659 5.14 4.02 -33.82
CA ASP A 659 4.65 4.03 -35.21
C ASP A 659 3.75 2.82 -35.44
N THR A 660 2.50 3.04 -35.86
CA THR A 660 1.49 1.99 -36.10
C THR A 660 1.93 0.87 -37.06
N SER A 661 2.96 1.09 -37.88
CA SER A 661 3.55 0.09 -38.76
C SER A 661 4.64 -0.77 -38.10
N ASN A 662 5.13 -0.36 -36.92
CA ASN A 662 6.10 -1.08 -36.11
C ASN A 662 5.43 -2.23 -35.35
N LYS A 663 6.12 -3.37 -35.26
CA LYS A 663 5.62 -4.53 -34.51
C LYS A 663 5.45 -4.29 -33.01
N TYR A 664 6.16 -3.32 -32.45
CA TYR A 664 6.09 -2.92 -31.05
C TYR A 664 5.20 -1.69 -30.80
N ALA A 665 4.45 -1.21 -31.80
CA ALA A 665 3.71 0.05 -31.73
C ALA A 665 2.84 0.21 -30.47
N GLN A 666 2.28 -0.91 -29.98
CA GLN A 666 1.38 -0.94 -28.84
C GLN A 666 2.11 -0.90 -27.49
N GLU A 667 3.35 -1.39 -27.44
CA GLU A 667 4.08 -1.74 -26.20
C GLU A 667 5.55 -1.30 -26.19
N ALA A 668 5.94 -0.39 -27.09
CA ALA A 668 7.34 -0.04 -27.33
C ALA A 668 8.08 0.36 -26.05
N GLY A 669 7.43 1.12 -25.16
CA GLY A 669 8.00 1.51 -23.87
C GLY A 669 8.30 0.30 -22.99
N LEU A 670 7.32 -0.58 -22.77
CA LEU A 670 7.51 -1.78 -21.96
C LEU A 670 8.65 -2.67 -22.49
N PHE A 671 8.62 -3.01 -23.78
CA PHE A 671 9.62 -3.90 -24.36
C PHE A 671 11.02 -3.31 -24.34
N TRP A 672 11.16 -2.02 -24.58
CA TRP A 672 12.44 -1.36 -24.44
C TRP A 672 12.97 -1.40 -23.00
N HIS A 673 12.11 -1.18 -22.00
CA HIS A 673 12.54 -1.28 -20.60
C HIS A 673 12.95 -2.70 -20.20
N LEU A 674 12.19 -3.70 -20.66
CA LEU A 674 12.52 -5.12 -20.46
C LEU A 674 13.88 -5.48 -21.08
N ASP A 675 14.15 -5.05 -22.31
CA ASP A 675 15.37 -5.41 -23.02
C ASP A 675 16.57 -4.56 -22.58
N GLN A 676 16.37 -3.25 -22.36
CA GLN A 676 17.47 -2.28 -22.26
C GLN A 676 17.67 -1.65 -20.88
N VAL A 677 16.65 -1.61 -20.01
CA VAL A 677 16.72 -0.83 -18.76
C VAL A 677 16.74 -1.71 -17.52
N TRP A 678 15.68 -2.46 -17.24
CA TRP A 678 15.52 -3.18 -15.98
C TRP A 678 16.49 -4.37 -15.87
N ASN A 679 16.71 -4.88 -14.65
CA ASN A 679 17.67 -5.96 -14.38
C ASN A 679 19.08 -5.64 -14.93
N ASN A 680 19.54 -4.40 -14.71
CA ASN A 680 20.85 -3.90 -15.16
C ASN A 680 21.06 -4.03 -16.68
N GLY A 681 20.05 -3.64 -17.47
CA GLY A 681 20.16 -3.61 -18.92
C GLY A 681 21.22 -2.60 -19.42
N PRO A 682 21.64 -2.69 -20.69
CA PRO A 682 22.66 -1.82 -21.29
C PRO A 682 22.44 -0.31 -21.10
N ASP A 683 21.18 0.12 -21.06
CA ASP A 683 20.76 1.52 -20.97
C ASP A 683 20.16 1.89 -19.61
N ALA A 684 20.37 1.08 -18.56
CA ALA A 684 19.90 1.38 -17.20
C ALA A 684 20.29 2.78 -16.72
N GLY A 685 21.47 3.28 -17.13
CA GLY A 685 21.97 4.62 -16.79
C GLY A 685 21.24 5.79 -17.48
N LEU A 686 20.43 5.55 -18.52
CA LEU A 686 19.70 6.61 -19.22
C LEU A 686 18.59 7.23 -18.37
N LEU A 687 17.99 6.49 -17.43
CA LEU A 687 16.95 7.01 -16.53
C LEU A 687 17.44 8.24 -15.76
N ALA A 688 18.70 8.21 -15.29
CA ALA A 688 19.32 9.32 -14.59
C ALA A 688 19.43 10.61 -15.44
N SER A 689 19.46 10.47 -16.77
CA SER A 689 19.50 11.62 -17.68
C SER A 689 18.13 12.26 -17.90
N ALA A 690 17.05 11.52 -17.65
CA ALA A 690 15.69 11.99 -17.84
C ALA A 690 15.12 12.72 -16.61
N ILE A 691 15.70 12.49 -15.42
CA ILE A 691 15.17 12.99 -14.15
C ILE A 691 16.09 14.08 -13.60
N THR A 692 15.55 15.30 -13.40
CA THR A 692 16.30 16.43 -12.83
C THR A 692 15.51 17.07 -11.68
N VAL A 693 16.21 17.44 -10.60
CA VAL A 693 15.62 18.29 -9.56
C VAL A 693 15.78 19.75 -9.95
N ALA A 694 14.68 20.38 -10.37
CA ALA A 694 14.69 21.76 -10.85
C ALA A 694 14.76 22.79 -9.71
N LYS A 695 14.20 22.47 -8.55
CA LYS A 695 14.30 23.27 -7.33
C LYS A 695 14.24 22.38 -6.09
N THR A 696 15.03 22.72 -5.09
CA THR A 696 14.96 22.16 -3.74
C THR A 696 14.75 23.30 -2.76
N THR A 697 13.88 23.12 -1.77
CA THR A 697 13.58 24.14 -0.75
C THR A 697 13.24 23.48 0.58
N ASN A 698 13.55 24.14 1.69
CA ASN A 698 13.13 23.69 3.01
C ASN A 698 11.73 24.21 3.30
N ILE A 699 10.89 23.35 3.88
CA ILE A 699 9.48 23.64 4.12
C ILE A 699 9.10 23.35 5.56
N ASP A 700 8.11 24.07 6.06
CA ASP A 700 7.43 23.82 7.32
C ASP A 700 5.96 23.46 7.07
N GLN A 701 5.19 23.23 8.13
CA GLN A 701 3.78 22.84 8.02
C GLN A 701 2.95 23.92 7.31
N ALA A 702 3.27 25.20 7.50
CA ALA A 702 2.51 26.29 6.89
C ALA A 702 2.66 26.27 5.37
N PHE A 703 3.89 26.10 4.87
CA PHE A 703 4.11 25.99 3.43
C PHE A 703 3.63 24.65 2.86
N LEU A 704 3.71 23.54 3.61
CA LEU A 704 3.11 22.27 3.19
C LEU A 704 1.59 22.42 2.97
N ASN A 705 0.89 23.10 3.89
CA ASN A 705 -0.54 23.35 3.77
C ASN A 705 -0.85 24.27 2.58
N ASP A 706 -0.07 25.34 2.37
CA ASP A 706 -0.23 26.21 1.19
C ASP A 706 -0.03 25.44 -0.12
N LEU A 707 1.00 24.60 -0.16
CA LEU A 707 1.37 23.84 -1.35
C LEU A 707 0.32 22.79 -1.74
N THR A 708 -0.36 22.20 -0.75
CA THR A 708 -1.37 21.14 -0.94
C THR A 708 -2.81 21.65 -0.98
N ALA A 709 -3.05 22.94 -0.71
CA ALA A 709 -4.37 23.54 -0.80
C ALA A 709 -4.81 23.75 -2.26
N ALA A 710 -6.11 23.55 -2.54
CA ALA A 710 -6.72 23.98 -3.79
C ALA A 710 -6.63 25.49 -3.98
N GLY A 711 -6.74 25.93 -5.24
CA GLY A 711 -6.49 27.31 -5.59
C GLY A 711 -4.99 27.64 -5.68
N GLY A 712 -4.55 27.96 -6.89
CA GLY A 712 -3.15 28.32 -7.19
C GLY A 712 -2.31 27.15 -7.68
N ASP A 713 -1.39 27.44 -8.59
CA ASP A 713 -0.50 26.45 -9.19
C ASP A 713 0.63 26.05 -8.20
N PRO A 714 0.73 24.78 -7.79
CA PRO A 714 1.77 24.30 -6.86
C PRO A 714 3.19 24.47 -7.39
N ILE A 715 3.39 24.49 -8.71
CA ILE A 715 4.69 24.75 -9.33
C ILE A 715 5.09 26.21 -9.06
N GLN A 716 4.17 27.15 -9.22
CA GLN A 716 4.43 28.56 -8.94
C GLN A 716 4.67 28.82 -7.46
N LYS A 717 3.90 28.18 -6.57
CA LYS A 717 4.14 28.21 -5.11
C LYS A 717 5.57 27.74 -4.81
N MET A 718 5.98 26.59 -5.36
CA MET A 718 7.35 26.09 -5.23
C MET A 718 8.39 27.07 -5.77
N LEU A 719 8.26 27.58 -6.99
CA LEU A 719 9.26 28.45 -7.63
C LEU A 719 9.44 29.79 -6.91
N THR A 720 8.35 30.35 -6.37
CA THR A 720 8.36 31.65 -5.67
C THR A 720 8.71 31.58 -4.19
N HIS A 721 8.61 30.40 -3.57
CA HIS A 721 8.97 30.23 -2.16
C HIS A 721 10.43 30.59 -1.89
N VAL A 722 10.64 31.29 -0.79
CA VAL A 722 11.96 31.67 -0.28
C VAL A 722 12.11 31.01 1.07
N ASP A 723 13.15 30.18 1.22
CA ASP A 723 13.48 29.53 2.49
C ASP A 723 13.40 30.55 3.64
N PRO A 724 12.73 30.22 4.75
CA PRO A 724 12.66 31.11 5.89
C PRO A 724 14.09 31.46 6.34
N VAL A 725 14.46 32.72 6.18
CA VAL A 725 15.80 33.20 6.55
C VAL A 725 15.90 33.07 8.05
N THR A 726 16.62 32.05 8.54
CA THR A 726 16.98 32.00 9.95
C THR A 726 17.80 33.26 10.22
N PRO A 727 17.38 34.20 11.09
CA PRO A 727 18.16 35.39 11.32
C PRO A 727 19.51 34.97 11.88
N VAL A 728 20.57 35.10 11.08
CA VAL A 728 21.94 35.03 11.58
C VAL A 728 22.06 36.24 12.49
N THR A 729 21.90 36.05 13.79
CA THR A 729 22.19 37.11 14.76
C THR A 729 23.71 37.25 14.79
N PRO A 730 24.31 38.34 14.29
CA PRO A 730 25.74 38.53 14.42
C PRO A 730 26.04 38.68 15.91
N GLY A 731 26.93 37.85 16.43
CA GLY A 731 27.34 37.91 17.83
C GLY A 731 27.93 39.28 18.15
N THR A 732 27.17 40.13 18.83
CA THR A 732 27.68 41.33 19.50
C THR A 732 27.43 41.22 20.99
N THR A 733 28.52 41.04 21.72
CA THR A 733 28.61 41.22 23.17
C THR A 733 28.26 42.66 23.56
N THR A 734 27.14 42.90 24.25
CA THR A 734 27.04 43.98 25.27
C THR A 734 25.84 43.84 26.21
N GLN A 735 26.08 44.26 27.46
CA GLN A 735 25.17 44.30 28.62
C GLN A 735 23.87 45.10 28.41
N GLY A 736 22.77 44.52 28.90
CA GLY A 736 21.78 45.12 29.82
C GLY A 736 20.91 46.29 29.36
N THR A 737 19.62 46.04 29.08
CA THR A 737 18.44 46.59 29.80
C THR A 737 17.13 46.06 29.18
N THR A 738 16.13 45.87 30.03
CA THR A 738 14.80 45.28 29.76
C THR A 738 13.92 46.11 28.81
N THR A 739 13.14 45.47 27.92
CA THR A 739 11.65 45.50 27.84
C THR A 739 11.15 44.54 26.73
N GLN A 740 9.98 43.92 26.98
CA GLN A 740 9.22 42.88 26.27
C GLN A 740 9.16 42.92 24.72
N GLY A 741 9.23 41.72 24.13
CA GLY A 741 8.68 41.35 22.82
C GLY A 741 8.19 39.90 22.88
N THR A 742 6.90 39.69 22.58
CA THR A 742 6.10 38.47 22.76
C THR A 742 6.58 37.30 21.88
N VAL A 743 6.79 36.13 22.48
CA VAL A 743 7.10 34.86 21.80
C VAL A 743 5.92 33.89 21.99
N GLY A 744 5.43 33.31 20.89
CA GLY A 744 4.29 32.41 20.82
C GLY A 744 4.49 31.08 21.55
N THR A 745 3.65 30.88 22.57
CA THR A 745 2.84 29.70 22.95
C THR A 745 3.29 28.23 22.76
N GLY A 746 4.58 27.92 22.53
CA GLY A 746 5.06 26.51 22.61
C GLY A 746 5.48 26.06 24.02
N PHE A 747 5.98 26.97 24.85
CA PHE A 747 6.56 26.63 26.17
C PHE A 747 5.63 26.89 27.36
N ALA A 748 4.53 27.63 27.18
CA ALA A 748 3.57 27.89 28.25
C ALA A 748 2.74 26.64 28.60
N ALA A 749 2.42 25.80 27.61
CA ALA A 749 1.59 24.61 27.75
C ALA A 749 2.19 23.55 28.70
N ILE A 750 3.53 23.42 28.71
CA ILE A 750 4.25 22.47 29.57
C ILE A 750 4.28 22.98 31.02
N SER A 751 4.43 24.29 31.23
CA SER A 751 4.42 24.90 32.57
C SER A 751 3.03 24.92 33.21
N SER A 752 1.97 25.07 32.41
CA SER A 752 0.57 25.00 32.88
C SER A 752 0.13 23.56 33.17
N ALA A 753 0.60 22.57 32.40
CA ALA A 753 0.31 21.16 32.66
C ALA A 753 0.93 20.67 33.98
N LEU A 754 2.18 21.09 34.28
CA LEU A 754 2.85 20.80 35.55
C LEU A 754 2.25 21.60 36.73
N GLY A 755 1.83 22.84 36.51
CA GLY A 755 1.14 23.66 37.53
C GLY A 755 -0.26 23.13 37.89
N ASN A 756 -1.00 22.61 36.92
CA ASN A 756 -2.33 22.06 37.11
C ASN A 756 -2.30 20.66 37.76
N ALA A 757 -1.29 19.85 37.47
CA ALA A 757 -1.03 18.59 38.20
C ALA A 757 -0.69 18.83 39.68
N TRP A 758 -0.04 19.97 40.00
CA TRP A 758 0.27 20.36 41.38
C TRP A 758 -0.95 20.92 42.15
N ASN A 759 -1.83 21.67 41.47
CA ASN A 759 -3.06 22.21 42.08
C ASN A 759 -4.22 21.19 42.16
N GLY A 760 -4.20 20.14 41.32
CA GLY A 760 -5.16 19.03 41.40
C GLY A 760 -4.98 18.16 42.66
N LEU A 761 -3.78 18.11 43.23
CA LEU A 761 -3.49 17.38 44.46
C LEU A 761 -3.91 18.15 45.73
N THR A 762 -4.20 19.45 45.64
CA THR A 762 -4.57 20.30 46.79
C THR A 762 -6.06 20.65 46.86
N THR A 763 -6.88 20.28 45.86
CA THR A 763 -8.29 20.70 45.76
C THR A 763 -9.28 19.53 45.79
N ALA A 764 -8.98 18.45 46.50
CA ALA A 764 -9.95 17.46 46.92
C ALA A 764 -10.57 17.81 48.30
N VAL A 765 -11.04 19.05 48.45
CA VAL A 765 -12.00 19.46 49.50
C VAL A 765 -12.90 20.57 48.92
N GLY A 766 -14.09 20.21 48.43
CA GLY A 766 -15.23 21.13 48.27
C GLY A 766 -15.78 21.41 46.86
N THR A 767 -16.85 20.68 46.50
CA THR A 767 -18.07 21.06 45.70
C THR A 767 -18.05 22.01 44.47
N VAL A 768 -18.37 21.41 43.30
CA VAL A 768 -19.33 21.75 42.19
C VAL A 768 -19.33 23.13 41.48
N SER A 769 -18.91 23.20 40.20
CA SER A 769 -19.76 23.39 38.97
C SER A 769 -19.01 23.87 37.68
N THR A 770 -19.35 23.21 36.55
CA THR A 770 -19.38 23.59 35.11
C THR A 770 -18.16 24.10 34.29
N SER A 771 -17.80 23.28 33.28
CA SER A 771 -17.63 23.58 31.84
C SER A 771 -16.25 23.41 31.17
N THR A 772 -16.32 22.69 30.04
CA THR A 772 -15.47 22.60 28.82
C THR A 772 -14.06 22.02 28.90
N ALA A 773 -13.91 20.87 28.25
CA ALA A 773 -12.72 20.04 28.12
C ALA A 773 -11.99 20.29 26.79
N THR A 774 -10.67 20.14 26.81
CA THR A 774 -9.83 19.79 25.65
C THR A 774 -8.81 18.77 26.13
N ASN A 775 -8.88 17.58 25.55
CA ASN A 775 -8.02 16.42 25.82
C ASN A 775 -6.76 16.47 24.93
N GLU A 776 -5.65 15.96 25.46
CA GLU A 776 -4.70 15.05 24.79
C GLU A 776 -3.54 14.73 25.76
N ILE A 777 -3.48 13.50 26.29
CA ILE A 777 -2.31 12.93 27.00
C ILE A 777 -2.19 11.44 26.65
N ALA A 778 -0.98 11.02 26.27
CA ALA A 778 -0.56 9.65 26.03
C ALA A 778 -0.25 8.86 27.34
N PRO A 779 -0.32 7.51 27.35
CA PRO A 779 -0.32 6.69 28.57
C PRO A 779 1.09 6.40 29.14
N GLY A 780 1.22 6.42 30.48
CA GLY A 780 2.41 6.01 31.23
C GLY A 780 2.22 4.67 31.96
N LEU A 781 3.32 3.94 32.15
CA LEU A 781 3.41 2.68 32.92
C LEU A 781 3.52 2.92 34.45
N PRO A 782 3.09 1.96 35.29
CA PRO A 782 2.81 2.15 36.71
C PRO A 782 3.99 1.82 37.63
N LEU A 783 4.03 2.46 38.80
CA LEU A 783 4.72 1.94 39.99
C LEU A 783 3.81 2.04 41.20
N GLU A 784 3.29 0.89 41.66
CA GLU A 784 2.56 0.78 42.92
C GLU A 784 3.50 0.86 44.14
N GLN A 785 3.14 1.82 45.00
CA GLN A 785 3.02 1.84 46.46
C GLN A 785 3.81 0.90 47.39
N GLY A 786 4.28 1.56 48.46
CA GLY A 786 4.28 1.04 49.85
C GLY A 786 5.60 1.33 50.57
N SER A 787 5.69 2.23 51.55
CA SER A 787 4.89 2.17 52.77
C SER A 787 5.25 3.30 53.77
N SER A 788 4.28 3.58 54.65
CA SER A 788 4.40 4.08 56.03
C SER A 788 4.71 5.57 56.28
N ALA A 789 3.65 6.30 56.63
CA ALA A 789 3.68 7.64 57.21
C ALA A 789 4.35 7.68 58.59
N SER A 790 5.09 8.77 58.87
CA SER A 790 5.18 9.30 60.23
C SER A 790 5.29 10.84 60.20
N THR A 791 4.54 11.44 61.12
CA THR A 791 4.32 12.86 61.37
C THR A 791 5.58 13.63 61.78
N GLY A 792 5.81 14.80 61.18
CA GLY A 792 6.83 15.75 61.62
C GLY A 792 6.52 17.19 61.17
N THR A 793 6.40 18.09 62.14
CA THR A 793 6.05 19.50 61.99
C THR A 793 7.25 20.37 61.55
N SER A 794 6.98 21.35 60.68
CA SER A 794 7.72 22.61 60.43
C SER A 794 9.19 22.58 59.97
N SER A 795 9.49 23.20 58.82
CA SER A 795 10.20 24.50 58.72
C SER A 795 10.82 24.71 57.33
N ASN A 796 10.60 25.90 56.76
CA ASN A 796 11.23 26.38 55.55
C ASN A 796 12.77 26.41 55.70
N SER A 797 13.48 25.69 54.85
CA SER A 797 14.82 26.07 54.42
C SER A 797 15.07 25.54 53.00
N GLY A 798 15.09 26.46 52.03
CA GLY A 798 15.36 26.15 50.64
C GLY A 798 16.80 25.68 50.47
N LEU A 799 16.97 24.49 49.90
CA LEU A 799 18.27 24.02 49.42
C LEU A 799 18.72 24.90 48.24
N PRO A 800 19.97 25.38 48.21
CA PRO A 800 20.48 26.15 47.09
C PRO A 800 20.46 25.29 45.83
N ILE A 801 20.00 25.88 44.71
CA ILE A 801 19.82 25.24 43.40
C ILE A 801 21.07 24.43 42.95
N GLY A 802 22.27 24.82 43.41
CA GLY A 802 23.51 24.08 43.15
C GLY A 802 23.57 22.65 43.74
N ALA A 803 22.89 22.38 44.86
CA ALA A 803 22.83 21.03 45.45
C ALA A 803 21.89 20.10 44.66
N ILE A 804 20.79 20.65 44.13
CA ILE A 804 19.83 19.91 43.28
C ILE A 804 20.49 19.56 41.94
N LEU A 805 21.19 20.52 41.33
CA LEU A 805 21.94 20.28 40.10
C LEU A 805 23.10 19.28 40.31
N GLY A 806 23.78 19.31 41.47
CA GLY A 806 24.81 18.34 41.81
C GLY A 806 24.28 16.91 41.94
N VAL A 807 23.08 16.73 42.53
CA VAL A 807 22.43 15.42 42.65
C VAL A 807 21.95 14.91 41.28
N ILE A 808 21.38 15.77 40.44
CA ILE A 808 20.98 15.40 39.07
C ILE A 808 22.20 15.00 38.24
N PHE A 809 23.32 15.71 38.37
CA PHE A 809 24.55 15.37 37.66
C PHE A 809 25.14 14.04 38.13
N LEU A 810 25.06 13.72 39.42
CA LEU A 810 25.49 12.43 39.98
C LEU A 810 24.59 11.28 39.53
N ILE A 811 23.28 11.51 39.39
CA ILE A 811 22.32 10.52 38.86
C ILE A 811 22.59 10.26 37.37
N ILE A 812 22.81 11.30 36.57
CA ILE A 812 23.16 11.17 35.15
C ILE A 812 24.51 10.45 34.99
N ALA A 813 25.51 10.79 35.80
CA ALA A 813 26.80 10.11 35.78
C ALA A 813 26.68 8.63 36.19
N ALA A 814 25.85 8.30 37.18
CA ALA A 814 25.58 6.91 37.58
C ALA A 814 24.84 6.13 36.49
N ILE A 815 23.89 6.76 35.79
CA ILE A 815 23.18 6.18 34.64
C ILE A 815 24.15 5.93 33.48
N LEU A 816 25.04 6.87 33.17
CA LEU A 816 26.04 6.71 32.11
C LEU A 816 27.07 5.61 32.45
N VAL A 817 27.49 5.49 33.71
CA VAL A 817 28.36 4.39 34.17
C VAL A 817 27.63 3.04 34.15
N TYR A 818 26.33 3.02 34.49
CA TYR A 818 25.50 1.83 34.48
C TYR A 818 25.18 1.33 33.06
N LEU A 819 24.95 2.25 32.12
CA LEU A 819 24.73 1.99 30.69
C LEU A 819 26.04 1.63 29.97
N GLY A 820 27.17 2.23 30.36
CA GLY A 820 28.50 1.92 29.82
C GLY A 820 29.16 0.65 30.37
N ARG A 821 28.52 -0.05 31.34
CA ARG A 821 29.15 -1.20 32.02
C ARG A 821 29.46 -2.36 31.07
N ASN A 822 28.63 -2.58 30.05
CA ASN A 822 28.83 -3.67 29.09
C ASN A 822 29.98 -3.36 28.11
N THR A 823 30.19 -2.07 27.77
CA THR A 823 31.27 -1.61 26.90
C THR A 823 32.63 -1.63 27.60
N ILE A 824 32.68 -1.31 28.89
CA ILE A 824 33.91 -1.35 29.71
C ILE A 824 34.32 -2.80 30.01
N VAL A 825 33.36 -3.70 30.24
CA VAL A 825 33.64 -5.14 30.47
C VAL A 825 34.09 -5.85 29.19
N ALA A 826 33.56 -5.48 28.02
CA ALA A 826 34.02 -6.00 26.72
C ALA A 826 35.45 -5.55 26.37
N THR A 827 35.83 -4.32 26.74
CA THR A 827 37.17 -3.77 26.48
C THR A 827 38.26 -4.35 27.41
N LEU A 828 37.88 -4.88 28.59
CA LEU A 828 38.81 -5.42 29.59
C LEU A 828 38.99 -6.96 29.55
N LYS A 829 38.21 -7.73 28.77
CA LYS A 829 38.18 -9.20 28.84
C LYS A 829 38.45 -10.00 27.55
N GLY A 830 39.08 -9.44 26.50
CA GLY A 830 39.12 -10.20 25.24
C GLY A 830 40.24 -9.99 24.23
N TYR A 831 41.42 -9.49 24.60
CA TYR A 831 42.63 -9.69 23.77
C TYR A 831 43.36 -10.97 24.22
N GLY A 832 43.16 -12.06 23.48
CA GLY A 832 43.93 -13.30 23.56
C GLY A 832 44.21 -13.82 22.14
N ARG A 833 45.50 -13.93 21.80
CA ARG A 833 46.07 -14.12 20.45
C ARG A 833 45.78 -15.49 19.75
N PRO A 834 46.07 -15.60 18.44
CA PRO A 834 45.58 -16.62 17.50
C PRO A 834 46.48 -17.86 17.37
N GLY A 835 45.90 -18.96 16.89
CA GLY A 835 46.65 -20.12 16.37
C GLY A 835 45.96 -21.47 16.58
N LYS A 836 44.98 -21.79 15.72
CA LYS A 836 44.78 -23.07 15.02
C LYS A 836 43.47 -23.05 14.26
#